data_AF-A0A3D2ICH3-F1
#
_entry.id   AF-A0A3D2ICH3-F1
#
_cell.length_a   1.000
_cell.length_b   1.000
_cell.length_c   1.000
_cell.angle_alpha   90.00
_cell.angle_beta   90.00
_cell.angle_gamma   90.00
#
_symmetry.space_group_name_H-M   'P 1'
#
loop_
_entity.id
_entity.type
_entity.pdbx_description
1 polymer ?
#
loop_
_entity_poly.entity_id
_entity_poly.type
_entity_poly.pdbx_seq_one_letter_code
_entity_poly.pdbx_strand_id
1 'polypeptide(L)'
;MNKMKRLSALLLALVMALSLTACGDEPAPSGEDGSWAVYWYLCGSDLESEGGFATGDLNELLEVALPENVTVVIETGGAAQWQNEVIDGSLLQRYVYDSEGLTLVDEQPSASMGDSETLEEFLRFARENYPADRTAVVFWNHGGGSVSGASFDELYDYDSLTLGEMYEAFSAVWEPDTEAPPLELVGFDTCLMATVDTAYTFCDLSHYLVASEETEPANGWYYSQWVQALADDPSMDGAALGKVICDAYYEGCQAVETQDSATLSVTDLTKIQDLLDAYEEFGAQALSAAAQDPGFLSRFSRAAAGTENYGGNTREQGYTNMVDLGGIARHTADTLPGAQAVLDALDECVLYQVNGKYRSEGTGLSCYYSYSGDVDDLNGYIQQGAGAAFKYLYAYQLTGQLDQDGMDYIAQLGVDTLAPVESLSTMDWNNAPLTLSDDGYATLTLGPEADSILAGIGFSLYWLDEENDAMLLLGTDNDMTCDWENGVFSDNFRGVWGSIDGHLVYMELSSEGEDYNLYSVPVLLNGEAYNLQVVYDFTDEEWRILGARQGIGDSGMADKELRLLKPGDEITTVWYLSDWSEDSDFEAYEAETLTVTANTAFYEQSLPDGSYLMIFEMRDSQGNSAYSQGVGFTVDGEDITTSVYE
;
A
#
# COMPACT_ATOMS: atom_id res chain seq x y z
N MET A 1 -2.90 65.20 -54.11
CA MET A 1 -2.94 64.82 -52.68
C MET A 1 -3.74 63.53 -52.42
N ASN A 2 -3.69 62.52 -53.32
CA ASN A 2 -4.59 61.35 -53.22
C ASN A 2 -4.01 59.99 -53.69
N LYS A 3 -2.69 59.88 -53.91
CA LYS A 3 -2.02 58.60 -54.26
C LYS A 3 -1.13 58.04 -53.14
N MET A 4 -0.44 58.88 -52.37
CA MET A 4 0.42 58.41 -51.27
C MET A 4 -0.38 57.86 -50.07
N LYS A 5 -1.58 58.38 -49.77
CA LYS A 5 -2.44 57.82 -48.71
C LYS A 5 -3.04 56.45 -49.05
N ARG A 6 -3.15 56.09 -50.33
CA ARG A 6 -3.66 54.78 -50.76
C ARG A 6 -2.58 53.69 -50.70
N LEU A 7 -1.31 54.02 -50.96
CA LEU A 7 -0.21 53.06 -50.81
C LEU A 7 0.09 52.74 -49.34
N SER A 8 0.03 53.74 -48.44
CA SER A 8 0.25 53.50 -47.01
C SER A 8 -0.89 52.69 -46.36
N ALA A 9 -2.13 52.82 -46.84
CA ALA A 9 -3.26 52.02 -46.35
C ALA A 9 -3.21 50.55 -46.86
N LEU A 10 -2.66 50.32 -48.06
CA LEU A 10 -2.46 48.96 -48.60
C LEU A 10 -1.27 48.24 -47.95
N LEU A 11 -0.22 48.96 -47.55
CA LEU A 11 0.91 48.37 -46.82
C LEU A 11 0.56 48.04 -45.36
N LEU A 12 -0.27 48.88 -44.71
CA LEU A 12 -0.75 48.61 -43.33
C LEU A 12 -1.79 47.48 -43.29
N ALA A 13 -2.61 47.32 -44.34
CA ALA A 13 -3.53 46.20 -44.47
C ALA A 13 -2.81 44.87 -44.81
N LEU A 14 -1.67 44.92 -45.49
CA LEU A 14 -0.85 43.72 -45.75
C LEU A 14 -0.07 43.27 -44.51
N VAL A 15 0.34 44.20 -43.63
CA VAL A 15 0.98 43.88 -42.34
C VAL A 15 -0.05 43.44 -41.29
N MET A 16 -1.28 43.95 -41.31
CA MET A 16 -2.38 43.43 -40.46
C MET A 16 -3.03 42.14 -40.97
N ALA A 17 -2.84 41.78 -42.24
CA ALA A 17 -3.28 40.49 -42.79
C ALA A 17 -2.25 39.36 -42.57
N LEU A 18 -1.01 39.69 -42.17
CA LEU A 18 0.02 38.73 -41.76
C LEU A 18 0.03 38.47 -40.24
N SER A 19 -0.79 39.17 -39.46
CA SER A 19 -0.94 38.98 -38.02
C SER A 19 -2.33 38.45 -37.62
N LEU A 20 -3.07 37.86 -38.58
CA LEU A 20 -4.38 37.23 -38.36
C LEU A 20 -4.42 35.77 -38.87
N THR A 21 -3.25 35.14 -39.01
CA THR A 21 -3.10 33.69 -39.22
C THR A 21 -2.06 33.18 -38.22
N ALA A 22 -2.44 33.17 -36.95
CA ALA A 22 -1.75 32.48 -35.86
C ALA A 22 -2.80 32.09 -34.80
N CYS A 23 -3.84 31.41 -35.28
CA CYS A 23 -4.72 30.53 -34.51
C CYS A 23 -4.97 29.35 -35.46
N GLY A 24 -3.90 28.62 -35.75
CA GLY A 24 -4.01 27.23 -36.14
C GLY A 24 -3.28 26.50 -35.03
N ASP A 25 -3.91 25.48 -34.46
CA ASP A 25 -3.24 24.45 -33.68
C ASP A 25 -2.05 23.99 -34.53
N GLU A 26 -0.84 24.46 -34.21
CA GLU A 26 0.34 23.76 -34.67
C GLU A 26 0.26 22.39 -33.98
N PRO A 27 0.35 21.28 -34.74
CA PRO A 27 0.38 19.97 -34.11
C PRO A 27 1.51 19.98 -33.08
N ALA A 28 1.25 19.41 -31.91
CA ALA A 28 2.24 19.28 -30.86
C ALA A 28 3.56 18.76 -31.47
N PRO A 29 4.71 19.29 -31.06
CA PRO A 29 5.98 18.84 -31.61
C PRO A 29 6.09 17.33 -31.40
N SER A 30 6.31 16.60 -32.49
CA SER A 30 6.48 15.14 -32.50
C SER A 30 7.97 14.84 -32.57
N GLY A 31 8.44 13.90 -31.75
CA GLY A 31 9.82 13.43 -31.79
C GLY A 31 10.15 12.67 -33.07
N GLU A 32 11.42 12.31 -33.23
CA GLU A 32 11.83 11.46 -34.36
C GLU A 32 11.23 10.05 -34.23
N ASP A 33 10.71 9.46 -35.31
CA ASP A 33 10.14 8.09 -35.30
C ASP A 33 11.09 7.10 -34.61
N GLY A 34 10.59 6.34 -33.62
CA GLY A 34 11.37 5.39 -32.83
C GLY A 34 12.29 6.02 -31.77
N SER A 35 12.10 7.30 -31.41
CA SER A 35 12.75 7.94 -30.27
C SER A 35 11.98 7.72 -28.96
N TRP A 36 12.72 7.71 -27.85
CA TRP A 36 12.19 7.63 -26.50
C TRP A 36 12.54 8.88 -25.69
N ALA A 37 11.57 9.37 -24.92
CA ALA A 37 11.79 10.28 -23.82
C ALA A 37 11.29 9.65 -22.51
N VAL A 38 12.11 9.68 -21.48
CA VAL A 38 11.74 9.32 -20.11
C VAL A 38 11.70 10.60 -19.29
N TYR A 39 10.54 10.97 -18.77
CA TYR A 39 10.37 12.10 -17.86
C TYR A 39 10.36 11.58 -16.43
N TRP A 40 11.44 11.83 -15.71
CA TRP A 40 11.66 11.31 -14.38
C TRP A 40 11.42 12.41 -13.33
N TYR A 41 10.33 12.26 -12.58
CA TYR A 41 9.97 13.16 -11.49
C TYR A 41 10.56 12.61 -10.18
N LEU A 42 11.72 13.15 -9.80
CA LEU A 42 12.58 12.64 -8.74
C LEU A 42 12.43 13.48 -7.47
N CYS A 43 11.33 13.26 -6.74
CA CYS A 43 11.08 13.88 -5.44
C CYS A 43 11.91 13.17 -4.36
N GLY A 44 12.95 13.83 -3.83
CA GLY A 44 13.96 13.16 -3.01
C GLY A 44 13.48 12.69 -1.64
N SER A 45 12.65 13.47 -0.94
CA SER A 45 12.18 13.20 0.44
C SER A 45 13.29 12.86 1.46
N ASP A 46 12.90 12.27 2.58
CA ASP A 46 13.77 11.63 3.57
C ASP A 46 14.56 10.45 2.99
N LEU A 47 14.05 9.77 1.96
CA LEU A 47 14.79 8.72 1.25
C LEU A 47 16.12 9.22 0.70
N GLU A 48 16.16 10.45 0.18
CA GLU A 48 17.39 11.10 -0.23
C GLU A 48 18.10 11.77 0.96
N SER A 49 17.36 12.49 1.79
CA SER A 49 17.94 13.31 2.86
C SER A 49 18.67 12.46 3.91
N GLU A 50 18.20 11.24 4.17
CA GLU A 50 18.76 10.31 5.14
C GLU A 50 19.49 9.13 4.47
N GLY A 51 18.88 8.54 3.44
CA GLY A 51 19.37 7.32 2.78
C GLY A 51 20.28 7.53 1.57
N GLY A 52 20.14 8.67 0.87
CA GLY A 52 20.85 8.94 -0.38
C GLY A 52 20.39 8.06 -1.55
N PHE A 53 19.16 7.53 -1.48
CA PHE A 53 18.64 6.57 -2.45
C PHE A 53 18.41 7.20 -3.84
N ALA A 54 17.87 8.42 -3.92
CA ALA A 54 17.69 9.13 -5.20
C ALA A 54 19.05 9.42 -5.87
N THR A 55 20.06 9.78 -5.09
CA THR A 55 21.45 9.89 -5.56
C THR A 55 21.98 8.54 -6.07
N GLY A 56 21.67 7.44 -5.38
CA GLY A 56 22.01 6.08 -5.80
C GLY A 56 21.48 5.77 -7.20
N ASP A 57 20.18 5.94 -7.40
CA ASP A 57 19.49 5.66 -8.66
C ASP A 57 19.93 6.60 -9.79
N LEU A 58 20.18 7.88 -9.48
CA LEU A 58 20.77 8.81 -10.43
C LEU A 58 22.15 8.32 -10.87
N ASN A 59 22.99 7.83 -9.96
CA ASN A 59 24.29 7.28 -10.34
C ASN A 59 24.15 6.04 -11.22
N GLU A 60 23.21 5.15 -10.92
CA GLU A 60 22.92 3.97 -11.75
C GLU A 60 22.50 4.35 -13.17
N LEU A 61 21.61 5.34 -13.33
CA LEU A 61 21.26 5.90 -14.63
C LEU A 61 22.51 6.37 -15.39
N LEU A 62 23.41 7.08 -14.70
CA LEU A 62 24.62 7.66 -15.30
C LEU A 62 25.68 6.61 -15.70
N GLU A 63 25.52 5.34 -15.31
CA GLU A 63 26.38 4.24 -15.78
C GLU A 63 26.09 3.84 -17.23
N VAL A 64 24.91 4.20 -17.76
CA VAL A 64 24.41 3.75 -19.06
C VAL A 64 24.67 4.77 -20.18
N ALA A 65 25.44 4.39 -21.20
CA ALA A 65 25.62 5.25 -22.36
C ALA A 65 24.39 5.24 -23.27
N LEU A 66 23.61 6.33 -23.28
CA LEU A 66 22.41 6.46 -24.11
C LEU A 66 22.72 6.70 -25.60
N PRO A 67 21.95 6.11 -26.53
CA PRO A 67 21.99 6.46 -27.95
C PRO A 67 21.34 7.83 -28.22
N GLU A 68 21.58 8.40 -29.40
CA GLU A 68 21.06 9.74 -29.79
C GLU A 68 19.52 9.85 -29.78
N ASN A 69 18.80 8.72 -29.85
CA ASN A 69 17.33 8.69 -29.90
C ASN A 69 16.67 8.30 -28.56
N VAL A 70 17.42 8.30 -27.45
CA VAL A 70 16.88 8.09 -26.10
C VAL A 70 17.34 9.24 -25.21
N THR A 71 16.38 9.91 -24.57
CA THR A 71 16.64 11.05 -23.69
C THR A 71 15.92 10.86 -22.36
N VAL A 72 16.56 11.21 -21.25
CA VAL A 72 15.94 11.29 -19.93
C VAL A 72 15.90 12.74 -19.48
N VAL A 73 14.72 13.26 -19.15
CA VAL A 73 14.52 14.59 -18.58
C VAL A 73 14.13 14.42 -17.12
N ILE A 74 14.84 15.08 -16.22
CA ILE A 74 14.74 14.83 -14.77
C ILE A 74 14.37 16.14 -14.09
N GLU A 75 13.37 16.15 -13.22
CA GLU A 75 13.17 17.23 -12.24
C GLU A 75 13.48 16.72 -10.84
N THR A 76 14.29 17.49 -10.11
CA THR A 76 14.79 17.13 -8.78
C THR A 76 14.40 18.20 -7.76
N GLY A 77 14.02 17.76 -6.56
CA GLY A 77 13.67 18.62 -5.43
C GLY A 77 13.20 17.79 -4.23
N GLY A 78 12.43 18.41 -3.35
CA GLY A 78 11.65 17.71 -2.31
C GLY A 78 12.43 17.02 -1.19
N ALA A 79 13.74 17.27 -1.05
CA ALA A 79 14.59 16.74 0.03
C ALA A 79 15.34 17.86 0.75
N ALA A 80 15.46 17.74 2.08
CA ALA A 80 16.18 18.69 2.94
C ALA A 80 17.68 18.76 2.64
N GLN A 81 18.24 17.67 2.14
CA GLN A 81 19.62 17.59 1.64
C GLN A 81 19.74 16.53 0.56
N TRP A 82 20.67 16.74 -0.37
CA TRP A 82 21.07 15.73 -1.35
C TRP A 82 22.48 15.23 -1.04
N GLN A 83 22.70 13.93 -1.15
CA GLN A 83 23.98 13.26 -0.83
C GLN A 83 24.99 13.32 -1.99
N ASN A 84 24.91 14.37 -2.81
CA ASN A 84 25.83 14.64 -3.91
C ASN A 84 26.11 16.16 -4.05
N GLU A 85 27.05 16.54 -4.92
CA GLU A 85 27.39 17.95 -5.21
C GLU A 85 26.76 18.46 -6.53
N VAL A 86 25.93 17.65 -7.18
CA VAL A 86 25.31 17.93 -8.49
C VAL A 86 23.99 18.68 -8.33
N ILE A 87 23.18 18.29 -7.36
CA ILE A 87 21.84 18.81 -7.10
C ILE A 87 21.86 19.77 -5.91
N ASP A 88 21.27 20.94 -6.08
CA ASP A 88 21.01 21.93 -5.04
C ASP A 88 19.58 21.77 -4.53
N GLY A 89 19.42 21.06 -3.40
CA GLY A 89 18.11 20.80 -2.78
C GLY A 89 17.34 22.04 -2.31
N SER A 90 17.90 23.26 -2.43
CA SER A 90 17.17 24.50 -2.15
C SER A 90 16.36 25.03 -3.34
N LEU A 91 16.42 24.34 -4.48
CA LEU A 91 15.79 24.70 -5.75
C LEU A 91 15.04 23.48 -6.31
N LEU A 92 14.11 23.75 -7.25
CA LEU A 92 13.72 22.74 -8.23
C LEU A 92 14.66 22.86 -9.42
N GLN A 93 15.30 21.77 -9.80
CA GLN A 93 16.28 21.76 -10.89
C GLN A 93 15.88 20.76 -11.97
N ARG A 94 16.06 21.14 -13.23
CA ARG A 94 15.77 20.29 -14.38
C ARG A 94 17.04 19.91 -15.10
N TYR A 95 17.25 18.61 -15.27
CA TYR A 95 18.39 18.04 -15.97
C TYR A 95 17.94 17.29 -17.21
N VAL A 96 18.88 17.15 -18.15
CA VAL A 96 18.75 16.26 -19.30
C VAL A 96 19.94 15.33 -19.30
N TYR A 97 19.68 14.03 -19.42
CA TYR A 97 20.67 13.00 -19.68
C TYR A 97 20.42 12.41 -21.07
N ASP A 98 21.40 12.56 -21.95
CA ASP A 98 21.38 12.03 -23.31
C ASP A 98 22.78 11.52 -23.71
N SER A 99 23.00 11.29 -25.00
CA SER A 99 24.30 10.83 -25.53
C SER A 99 25.50 11.77 -25.26
N GLU A 100 25.27 13.04 -24.90
CA GLU A 100 26.30 14.01 -24.50
C GLU A 100 26.56 14.02 -22.98
N GLY A 101 25.71 13.38 -22.19
CA GLY A 101 25.80 13.27 -20.74
C GLY A 101 24.82 14.18 -19.98
N LEU A 102 24.98 14.28 -18.66
CA LEU A 102 24.06 15.02 -17.80
C LEU A 102 24.30 16.53 -17.87
N THR A 103 23.25 17.29 -18.17
CA THR A 103 23.29 18.75 -18.28
C THR A 103 22.15 19.38 -17.49
N LEU A 104 22.45 20.36 -16.62
CA LEU A 104 21.46 21.23 -15.98
C LEU A 104 20.91 22.22 -17.02
N VAL A 105 19.59 22.23 -17.23
CA VAL A 105 18.93 23.02 -18.28
C VAL A 105 17.98 24.10 -17.76
N ASP A 106 17.48 23.97 -16.54
CA ASP A 106 16.59 24.96 -15.91
C ASP A 106 16.68 24.90 -14.38
N GLU A 107 16.40 26.03 -13.73
CA GLU A 107 16.36 26.15 -12.27
C GLU A 107 15.18 27.04 -11.88
N GLN A 108 14.34 26.55 -10.97
CA GLN A 108 13.19 27.27 -10.43
C GLN A 108 13.34 27.45 -8.91
N PRO A 109 12.68 28.47 -8.32
CA PRO A 109 12.53 28.53 -6.86
C PRO A 109 11.90 27.24 -6.32
N SER A 110 12.25 26.85 -5.10
CA SER A 110 11.60 25.75 -4.39
C SER A 110 10.07 25.90 -4.40
N ALA A 111 9.38 24.84 -4.78
CA ALA A 111 7.93 24.64 -4.67
C ALA A 111 7.68 23.20 -4.24
N SER A 112 6.47 22.90 -3.74
CA SER A 112 6.11 21.54 -3.34
C SER A 112 6.08 20.64 -4.56
N MET A 113 6.84 19.54 -4.54
CA MET A 113 6.76 18.49 -5.53
C MET A 113 5.50 17.62 -5.36
N GLY A 114 4.81 17.74 -4.23
CA GLY A 114 3.48 17.18 -3.99
C GLY A 114 2.33 17.98 -4.65
N ASP A 115 2.62 19.14 -5.25
CA ASP A 115 1.60 20.04 -5.83
C ASP A 115 1.38 19.79 -7.33
N SER A 116 0.11 19.76 -7.76
CA SER A 116 -0.29 19.55 -9.16
C SER A 116 0.31 20.58 -10.13
N GLU A 117 0.49 21.84 -9.73
CA GLU A 117 1.03 22.90 -10.59
C GLU A 117 2.52 22.64 -10.88
N THR A 118 3.29 22.20 -9.87
CA THR A 118 4.71 21.83 -10.05
C THR A 118 4.86 20.69 -11.06
N LEU A 119 4.07 19.63 -10.91
CA LEU A 119 4.05 18.50 -11.84
C LEU A 119 3.65 18.93 -13.26
N GLU A 120 2.58 19.73 -13.39
CA GLU A 120 2.15 20.26 -14.70
C GLU A 120 3.27 21.04 -15.39
N GLU A 121 3.94 21.95 -14.66
CA GLU A 121 5.02 22.77 -15.20
C GLU A 121 6.19 21.91 -15.69
N PHE A 122 6.57 20.87 -14.95
CA PHE A 122 7.59 19.92 -15.37
C PHE A 122 7.21 19.18 -16.64
N LEU A 123 6.02 18.55 -16.66
CA LEU A 123 5.56 17.74 -17.78
C LEU A 123 5.41 18.59 -19.04
N ARG A 124 4.92 19.83 -18.90
CA ARG A 124 4.85 20.80 -19.99
C ARG A 124 6.23 21.16 -20.51
N PHE A 125 7.17 21.48 -19.62
CA PHE A 125 8.56 21.77 -19.99
C PHE A 125 9.18 20.60 -20.75
N ALA A 126 9.07 19.38 -20.22
CA ALA A 126 9.67 18.19 -20.79
C ALA A 126 9.09 17.90 -22.18
N ARG A 127 7.75 17.91 -22.32
CA ARG A 127 7.06 17.71 -23.59
C ARG A 127 7.42 18.75 -24.66
N GLU A 128 7.46 20.03 -24.31
CA GLU A 128 7.69 21.10 -25.27
C GLU A 128 9.14 21.12 -25.78
N ASN A 129 10.10 20.74 -24.94
CA ASN A 129 11.53 20.86 -25.25
C ASN A 129 12.18 19.54 -25.69
N TYR A 130 11.66 18.38 -25.26
CA TYR A 130 12.22 17.06 -25.51
C TYR A 130 11.18 16.04 -25.98
N PRO A 131 10.38 16.34 -27.02
CA PRO A 131 9.36 15.42 -27.52
C PRO A 131 10.00 14.16 -28.14
N ALA A 132 9.34 13.02 -27.93
CA ALA A 132 9.71 11.73 -28.50
C ALA A 132 8.52 11.04 -29.18
N ASP A 133 8.77 9.99 -29.94
CA ASP A 133 7.72 9.11 -30.49
C ASP A 133 7.05 8.31 -29.37
N ARG A 134 7.84 7.82 -28.40
CA ARG A 134 7.36 7.16 -27.18
C ARG A 134 7.79 7.95 -25.95
N THR A 135 6.86 8.21 -25.05
CA THR A 135 7.12 8.93 -23.80
C THR A 135 6.76 8.05 -22.61
N ALA A 136 7.71 7.90 -21.69
CA ALA A 136 7.46 7.36 -20.35
C ALA A 136 7.49 8.48 -19.31
N VAL A 137 6.59 8.44 -18.33
CA VAL A 137 6.68 9.29 -17.13
C VAL A 137 6.91 8.39 -15.93
N VAL A 138 7.96 8.65 -15.15
CA VAL A 138 8.36 7.84 -14.00
C VAL A 138 8.35 8.70 -12.75
N PHE A 139 7.61 8.28 -11.74
CA PHE A 139 7.62 8.86 -10.40
C PHE A 139 8.57 8.08 -9.50
N TRP A 140 9.35 8.80 -8.69
CA TRP A 140 10.23 8.22 -7.69
C TRP A 140 10.04 8.96 -6.37
N ASN A 141 9.73 8.21 -5.30
CA ASN A 141 9.55 8.64 -3.90
C ASN A 141 8.98 7.44 -3.08
N HIS A 142 8.37 7.74 -1.92
CA HIS A 142 7.30 6.98 -1.28
C HIS A 142 5.99 7.01 -2.08
N GLY A 143 5.11 6.07 -1.74
CA GLY A 143 3.72 6.03 -2.19
C GLY A 143 2.78 5.60 -1.06
N GLY A 144 1.51 5.99 -1.17
CA GLY A 144 0.46 5.80 -0.17
C GLY A 144 -0.83 5.26 -0.78
N GLY A 145 -0.71 4.54 -1.89
CA GLY A 145 -1.82 3.86 -2.57
C GLY A 145 -2.94 4.79 -3.02
N SER A 146 -4.17 4.27 -3.06
CA SER A 146 -5.32 4.98 -3.64
C SER A 146 -5.73 6.25 -2.90
N VAL A 147 -5.31 6.45 -1.64
CA VAL A 147 -5.74 7.59 -0.82
C VAL A 147 -4.73 8.73 -0.86
N SER A 148 -3.48 8.46 -0.48
CA SER A 148 -2.44 9.50 -0.36
C SER A 148 -1.58 9.66 -1.61
N GLY A 149 -1.71 8.78 -2.61
CA GLY A 149 -1.01 8.90 -3.89
C GLY A 149 0.51 8.78 -3.76
N ALA A 150 1.29 9.69 -4.37
CA ALA A 150 2.75 9.56 -4.42
C ALA A 150 3.49 10.91 -4.39
N SER A 151 4.82 10.87 -4.34
CA SER A 151 5.71 12.06 -4.35
C SER A 151 5.61 12.94 -3.08
N PHE A 152 5.77 12.33 -1.91
CA PHE A 152 5.79 13.02 -0.62
C PHE A 152 7.01 13.95 -0.51
N ASP A 153 6.77 15.24 -0.33
CA ASP A 153 7.80 16.28 -0.27
C ASP A 153 8.17 16.66 1.18
N GLU A 154 9.38 16.27 1.61
CA GLU A 154 9.90 16.53 2.95
C GLU A 154 9.97 18.03 3.29
N LEU A 155 10.19 18.91 2.30
CA LEU A 155 10.31 20.36 2.51
C LEU A 155 8.96 21.04 2.77
N TYR A 156 7.85 20.37 2.43
CA TYR A 156 6.50 20.91 2.47
C TYR A 156 5.57 20.03 3.32
N ASP A 157 6.03 19.64 4.51
CA ASP A 157 5.26 18.86 5.50
C ASP A 157 4.76 17.50 4.95
N TYR A 158 5.52 16.88 4.04
CA TYR A 158 5.16 15.64 3.34
C TYR A 158 3.86 15.72 2.55
N ASP A 159 3.57 16.91 1.98
CA ASP A 159 2.56 17.08 0.93
C ASP A 159 2.83 16.10 -0.22
N SER A 160 1.78 15.48 -0.75
CA SER A 160 1.84 14.43 -1.77
C SER A 160 0.83 14.68 -2.88
N LEU A 161 1.13 14.17 -4.08
CA LEU A 161 0.19 14.21 -5.20
C LEU A 161 -0.89 13.15 -5.00
N THR A 162 -2.14 13.56 -4.90
CA THR A 162 -3.27 12.65 -5.01
C THR A 162 -3.48 12.18 -6.46
N LEU A 163 -4.23 11.08 -6.66
CA LEU A 163 -4.54 10.59 -8.00
C LEU A 163 -5.29 11.63 -8.85
N GLY A 164 -6.20 12.39 -8.23
CA GLY A 164 -6.91 13.50 -8.89
C GLY A 164 -5.98 14.64 -9.34
N GLU A 165 -5.00 15.00 -8.53
CA GLU A 165 -3.99 16.03 -8.88
C GLU A 165 -3.06 15.55 -10.00
N MET A 166 -2.64 14.28 -9.98
CA MET A 166 -1.90 13.70 -11.10
C MET A 166 -2.71 13.76 -12.40
N TYR A 167 -4.00 13.41 -12.36
CA TYR A 167 -4.87 13.51 -13.52
C TYR A 167 -5.02 14.95 -14.03
N GLU A 168 -5.17 15.92 -13.12
CA GLU A 168 -5.25 17.34 -13.47
C GLU A 168 -3.97 17.80 -14.19
N ALA A 169 -2.79 17.51 -13.62
CA ALA A 169 -1.51 17.87 -14.22
C ALA A 169 -1.30 17.22 -15.60
N PHE A 170 -1.61 15.93 -15.76
CA PHE A 170 -1.43 15.22 -17.03
C PHE A 170 -2.41 15.71 -18.09
N SER A 171 -3.70 15.86 -17.74
CA SER A 171 -4.73 16.31 -18.69
C SER A 171 -4.60 17.80 -19.08
N ALA A 172 -3.89 18.60 -18.27
CA ALA A 172 -3.50 19.96 -18.64
C ALA A 172 -2.36 19.99 -19.68
N VAL A 173 -1.57 18.92 -19.76
CA VAL A 173 -0.47 18.78 -20.72
C VAL A 173 -0.89 18.01 -21.95
N TRP A 174 -1.55 16.86 -21.84
CA TRP A 174 -2.00 16.03 -22.96
C TRP A 174 -3.53 15.93 -23.03
N GLU A 175 -4.06 15.77 -24.24
CA GLU A 175 -5.49 15.46 -24.41
C GLU A 175 -5.70 13.97 -24.09
N PRO A 176 -6.61 13.62 -23.16
CA PRO A 176 -6.92 12.22 -22.87
C PRO A 176 -7.62 11.52 -24.05
N ASP A 177 -7.23 10.28 -24.34
CA ASP A 177 -7.78 9.43 -25.41
C ASP A 177 -7.61 7.95 -25.06
N THR A 178 -8.71 7.21 -24.90
CA THR A 178 -8.67 5.77 -24.58
C THR A 178 -8.26 4.88 -25.77
N GLU A 179 -8.38 5.36 -27.01
CA GLU A 179 -8.05 4.60 -28.22
C GLU A 179 -6.61 4.85 -28.67
N ALA A 180 -6.09 6.04 -28.40
CA ALA A 180 -4.70 6.40 -28.68
C ALA A 180 -4.11 7.26 -27.54
N PRO A 181 -3.90 6.66 -26.35
CA PRO A 181 -3.31 7.36 -25.22
C PRO A 181 -2.00 8.08 -25.60
N PRO A 182 -1.77 9.30 -25.10
CA PRO A 182 -0.62 10.12 -25.47
C PRO A 182 0.72 9.61 -24.96
N LEU A 183 0.73 8.78 -23.90
CA LEU A 183 1.94 8.24 -23.29
C LEU A 183 2.06 6.75 -23.54
N GLU A 184 3.30 6.28 -23.68
CA GLU A 184 3.58 4.86 -23.82
C GLU A 184 3.51 4.17 -22.45
N LEU A 185 4.09 4.78 -21.41
CA LEU A 185 4.20 4.14 -20.09
C LEU A 185 4.13 5.20 -18.97
N VAL A 186 3.41 4.88 -17.89
CA VAL A 186 3.54 5.56 -16.61
C VAL A 186 4.08 4.55 -15.60
N GLY A 187 5.16 4.93 -14.92
CA GLY A 187 5.89 4.10 -13.99
C GLY A 187 5.92 4.72 -12.60
N PHE A 188 5.76 3.88 -11.59
CA PHE A 188 5.81 4.25 -10.19
C PHE A 188 6.91 3.43 -9.51
N ASP A 189 8.09 4.03 -9.34
CA ASP A 189 9.12 3.58 -8.39
C ASP A 189 8.75 4.14 -7.01
N THR A 190 7.56 3.75 -6.57
CA THR A 190 6.87 4.23 -5.37
C THR A 190 5.97 3.12 -4.84
N CYS A 191 5.90 2.99 -3.52
CA CYS A 191 5.10 1.98 -2.83
C CYS A 191 3.60 2.02 -3.21
N LEU A 192 2.95 0.85 -3.29
CA LEU A 192 1.48 0.71 -3.26
C LEU A 192 0.70 1.29 -4.45
N MET A 193 1.36 1.72 -5.53
CA MET A 193 0.68 2.40 -6.65
C MET A 193 0.09 1.45 -7.70
N ALA A 194 0.26 0.13 -7.57
CA ALA A 194 -0.46 -0.83 -8.41
C ALA A 194 -1.87 -1.05 -7.86
N THR A 195 -2.75 -0.07 -8.03
CA THR A 195 -4.15 -0.16 -7.65
C THR A 195 -5.05 -0.02 -8.87
N VAL A 196 -6.26 -0.58 -8.79
CA VAL A 196 -7.30 -0.35 -9.82
C VAL A 196 -7.63 1.14 -9.98
N ASP A 197 -7.48 1.93 -8.92
CA ASP A 197 -7.73 3.37 -8.92
C ASP A 197 -6.63 4.11 -9.69
N THR A 198 -5.36 3.78 -9.47
CA THR A 198 -4.24 4.31 -10.25
C THR A 198 -4.36 3.90 -11.72
N ALA A 199 -4.72 2.64 -12.00
CA ALA A 199 -4.95 2.19 -13.37
C ALA A 199 -6.07 2.99 -14.05
N TYR A 200 -7.18 3.24 -13.35
CA TYR A 200 -8.27 4.10 -13.82
C TYR A 200 -7.81 5.55 -14.09
N THR A 201 -7.03 6.13 -13.18
CA THR A 201 -6.51 7.51 -13.31
C THR A 201 -5.73 7.73 -14.60
N PHE A 202 -4.99 6.73 -15.08
CA PHE A 202 -4.12 6.88 -16.25
C PHE A 202 -4.65 6.21 -17.53
N CYS A 203 -5.85 5.62 -17.52
CA CYS A 203 -6.28 4.73 -18.61
C CYS A 203 -6.53 5.40 -19.96
N ASP A 204 -6.80 6.70 -19.96
CA ASP A 204 -6.92 7.53 -21.16
C ASP A 204 -5.68 8.41 -21.40
N LEU A 205 -4.63 8.24 -20.60
CA LEU A 205 -3.38 9.01 -20.67
C LEU A 205 -2.18 8.15 -21.07
N SER A 206 -2.17 6.87 -20.72
CA SER A 206 -1.05 5.95 -20.98
C SER A 206 -1.51 4.60 -21.52
N HIS A 207 -0.66 3.98 -22.34
CA HIS A 207 -0.87 2.59 -22.77
C HIS A 207 -0.59 1.58 -21.66
N TYR A 208 0.45 1.82 -20.85
CA TYR A 208 0.88 0.89 -19.81
C TYR A 208 1.10 1.57 -18.46
N LEU A 209 0.86 0.80 -17.39
CA LEU A 209 1.22 1.12 -16.02
C LEU A 209 2.23 0.10 -15.52
N VAL A 210 3.30 0.56 -14.86
CA VAL A 210 4.23 -0.27 -14.09
C VAL A 210 4.27 0.22 -12.65
N ALA A 211 3.87 -0.62 -11.71
CA ALA A 211 3.79 -0.25 -10.30
C ALA A 211 3.81 -1.50 -9.39
N SER A 212 3.98 -1.27 -8.09
CA SER A 212 3.96 -2.32 -7.06
C SER A 212 2.67 -2.30 -6.24
N GLU A 213 2.11 -3.47 -5.93
CA GLU A 213 0.99 -3.60 -4.99
C GLU A 213 1.45 -3.37 -3.55
N GLU A 214 2.69 -3.76 -3.25
CA GLU A 214 3.35 -3.66 -1.95
C GLU A 214 4.29 -2.44 -1.86
N THR A 215 4.77 -2.17 -0.64
CA THR A 215 5.97 -1.35 -0.40
C THR A 215 7.18 -1.91 -1.15
N GLU A 216 7.79 -1.07 -1.97
CA GLU A 216 9.03 -1.41 -2.67
C GLU A 216 10.21 -1.27 -1.70
N PRO A 217 11.24 -2.12 -1.75
CA PRO A 217 12.48 -1.88 -1.00
C PRO A 217 13.17 -0.59 -1.42
N ALA A 218 13.86 0.09 -0.49
CA ALA A 218 14.53 1.37 -0.73
C ALA A 218 15.61 1.38 -1.83
N ASN A 219 16.07 0.21 -2.29
CA ASN A 219 16.93 0.13 -3.48
C ASN A 219 16.19 0.45 -4.80
N GLY A 220 14.87 0.65 -4.77
CA GLY A 220 14.08 1.08 -5.91
C GLY A 220 14.21 0.18 -7.14
N TRP A 221 13.90 0.75 -8.30
CA TRP A 221 14.14 0.08 -9.59
C TRP A 221 15.62 0.06 -9.94
N TYR A 222 16.09 -0.99 -10.63
CA TYR A 222 17.50 -1.08 -11.00
C TYR A 222 17.80 -0.31 -12.31
N TYR A 223 18.04 1.01 -12.21
CA TYR A 223 18.12 1.93 -13.36
C TYR A 223 19.18 1.56 -14.37
N SER A 224 20.36 1.14 -13.91
CA SER A 224 21.45 0.75 -14.82
C SER A 224 21.05 -0.41 -15.74
N GLN A 225 20.20 -1.33 -15.28
CA GLN A 225 19.80 -2.49 -16.07
C GLN A 225 18.69 -2.17 -17.07
N TRP A 226 17.58 -1.61 -16.60
CA TRP A 226 16.42 -1.41 -17.48
C TRP A 226 16.69 -0.29 -18.50
N VAL A 227 17.44 0.76 -18.12
CA VAL A 227 17.84 1.81 -19.04
C VAL A 227 18.86 1.28 -20.06
N GLN A 228 19.77 0.38 -19.67
CA GLN A 228 20.69 -0.26 -20.61
C GLN A 228 19.94 -1.12 -21.64
N ALA A 229 18.92 -1.86 -21.22
CA ALA A 229 18.07 -2.61 -22.14
C ALA A 229 17.35 -1.69 -23.13
N LEU A 230 16.81 -0.55 -22.67
CA LEU A 230 16.21 0.47 -23.54
C LEU A 230 17.24 1.08 -24.50
N ALA A 231 18.44 1.38 -24.03
CA ALA A 231 19.54 1.91 -24.85
C ALA A 231 20.00 0.91 -25.93
N ASP A 232 20.00 -0.38 -25.61
CA ASP A 232 20.37 -1.46 -26.53
C ASP A 232 19.28 -1.74 -27.58
N ASP A 233 18.00 -1.59 -27.23
CA ASP A 233 16.87 -1.77 -28.13
C ASP A 233 15.76 -0.70 -27.97
N PRO A 234 15.97 0.53 -28.49
CA PRO A 234 14.94 1.57 -28.44
C PRO A 234 13.68 1.26 -29.28
N SER A 235 13.65 0.14 -30.02
CA SER A 235 12.48 -0.25 -30.80
C SER A 235 11.40 -0.95 -29.98
N MET A 236 11.72 -1.34 -28.73
CA MET A 236 10.78 -1.94 -27.80
C MET A 236 9.57 -1.04 -27.54
N ASP A 237 8.45 -1.65 -27.20
CA ASP A 237 7.24 -0.97 -26.72
C ASP A 237 7.19 -0.92 -25.20
N GLY A 238 6.19 -0.24 -24.65
CA GLY A 238 6.01 -0.07 -23.22
C GLY A 238 5.74 -1.39 -22.49
N ALA A 239 5.07 -2.37 -23.12
CA ALA A 239 4.91 -3.70 -22.53
C ALA A 239 6.25 -4.41 -22.35
N ALA A 240 7.11 -4.38 -23.39
CA ALA A 240 8.44 -4.96 -23.32
C ALA A 240 9.34 -4.21 -22.33
N LEU A 241 9.31 -2.87 -22.31
CA LEU A 241 10.04 -2.05 -21.34
C LEU A 241 9.57 -2.31 -19.91
N GLY A 242 8.26 -2.35 -19.68
CA GLY A 242 7.68 -2.64 -18.37
C GLY A 242 8.08 -4.00 -17.84
N LYS A 243 8.09 -5.03 -18.70
CA LYS A 243 8.59 -6.35 -18.32
C LYS A 243 10.06 -6.30 -17.88
N VAL A 244 10.89 -5.58 -18.65
CA VAL A 244 12.32 -5.40 -18.32
C VAL A 244 12.49 -4.70 -16.97
N ILE A 245 11.67 -3.69 -16.67
CA ILE A 245 11.66 -3.01 -15.38
C ILE A 245 11.32 -4.00 -14.25
N CYS A 246 10.26 -4.79 -14.38
CA CYS A 246 9.90 -5.82 -13.39
C CYS A 246 11.02 -6.83 -13.15
N ASP A 247 11.62 -7.35 -14.22
CA ASP A 247 12.73 -8.31 -14.10
C ASP A 247 13.94 -7.68 -13.41
N ALA A 248 14.34 -6.48 -13.84
CA ALA A 248 15.48 -5.76 -13.28
C ALA A 248 15.29 -5.38 -11.81
N TYR A 249 14.09 -4.94 -11.43
CA TYR A 249 13.70 -4.68 -10.05
C TYR A 249 13.83 -5.94 -9.20
N TYR A 250 13.23 -7.05 -9.62
CA TYR A 250 13.26 -8.29 -8.85
C TYR A 250 14.69 -8.86 -8.71
N GLU A 251 15.50 -8.79 -9.78
CA GLU A 251 16.92 -9.13 -9.71
C GLU A 251 17.70 -8.22 -8.75
N GLY A 252 17.38 -6.92 -8.72
CA GLY A 252 17.90 -5.96 -7.74
C GLY A 252 17.57 -6.37 -6.31
N CYS A 253 16.30 -6.68 -6.03
CA CYS A 253 15.86 -7.17 -4.72
C CYS A 253 16.58 -8.47 -4.33
N GLN A 254 16.79 -9.40 -5.26
CA GLN A 254 17.57 -10.62 -5.01
C GLN A 254 19.03 -10.34 -4.65
N ALA A 255 19.64 -9.33 -5.26
CA ALA A 255 21.02 -8.96 -4.98
C ALA A 255 21.23 -8.40 -3.56
N VAL A 256 20.17 -7.86 -2.96
CA VAL A 256 20.18 -7.29 -1.60
C VAL A 256 19.31 -8.05 -0.60
N GLU A 257 18.83 -9.24 -0.97
CA GLU A 257 18.06 -10.18 -0.13
C GLU A 257 16.69 -9.65 0.35
N THR A 258 16.03 -8.78 -0.44
CA THR A 258 14.70 -8.20 -0.14
C THR A 258 13.58 -8.74 -1.03
N GLN A 259 13.85 -9.73 -1.89
CA GLN A 259 12.90 -10.25 -2.88
C GLN A 259 11.65 -10.93 -2.28
N ASP A 260 11.71 -11.37 -1.01
CA ASP A 260 10.68 -12.22 -0.42
C ASP A 260 9.31 -11.53 -0.28
N SER A 261 9.29 -10.20 -0.19
CA SER A 261 8.07 -9.38 -0.15
C SER A 261 7.89 -8.49 -1.40
N ALA A 262 8.72 -8.63 -2.42
CA ALA A 262 8.70 -7.75 -3.58
C ALA A 262 7.53 -8.05 -4.51
N THR A 263 6.84 -7.01 -4.98
CA THR A 263 5.83 -7.10 -6.06
C THR A 263 6.12 -6.06 -7.12
N LEU A 264 5.87 -6.35 -8.40
CA LEU A 264 5.78 -5.35 -9.46
C LEU A 264 5.00 -5.93 -10.64
N SER A 265 4.12 -5.15 -11.25
CA SER A 265 3.29 -5.59 -12.37
C SER A 265 3.35 -4.64 -13.57
N VAL A 266 2.97 -5.16 -14.74
CA VAL A 266 2.75 -4.41 -15.97
C VAL A 266 1.29 -4.56 -16.36
N THR A 267 0.55 -3.46 -16.33
CA THR A 267 -0.87 -3.43 -16.71
C THR A 267 -1.06 -2.73 -18.05
N ASP A 268 -1.76 -3.36 -18.98
CA ASP A 268 -2.24 -2.80 -20.24
C ASP A 268 -3.52 -2.00 -19.98
N LEU A 269 -3.35 -0.69 -19.91
CA LEU A 269 -4.42 0.24 -19.61
C LEU A 269 -5.43 0.37 -20.75
N THR A 270 -5.06 0.00 -21.98
CA THR A 270 -6.00 -0.02 -23.11
C THR A 270 -7.06 -1.12 -23.00
N LYS A 271 -6.86 -2.07 -22.08
CA LYS A 271 -7.79 -3.17 -21.78
C LYS A 271 -8.48 -3.03 -20.43
N ILE A 272 -8.21 -1.97 -19.67
CA ILE A 272 -8.70 -1.86 -18.29
C ILE A 272 -10.22 -1.68 -18.20
N GLN A 273 -10.88 -1.24 -19.28
CA GLN A 273 -12.33 -0.98 -19.25
C GLN A 273 -13.15 -2.20 -18.84
N ASP A 274 -12.79 -3.39 -19.32
CA ASP A 274 -13.47 -4.63 -18.94
C ASP A 274 -13.29 -4.92 -17.43
N LEU A 275 -12.12 -4.58 -16.87
CA LEU A 275 -11.88 -4.69 -15.42
C LEU A 275 -12.69 -3.65 -14.64
N LEU A 276 -12.77 -2.41 -15.09
CA LEU A 276 -13.54 -1.35 -14.43
C LEU A 276 -15.03 -1.68 -14.39
N ASP A 277 -15.57 -2.19 -15.50
CA ASP A 277 -16.97 -2.64 -15.58
C ASP A 277 -17.21 -3.84 -14.64
N ALA A 278 -16.29 -4.79 -14.60
CA ALA A 278 -16.37 -5.95 -13.71
C ALA A 278 -16.26 -5.54 -12.23
N TYR A 279 -15.37 -4.59 -11.91
CA TYR A 279 -15.15 -4.08 -10.56
C TYR A 279 -16.39 -3.31 -10.04
N GLU A 280 -17.01 -2.48 -10.88
CA GLU A 280 -18.25 -1.78 -10.53
C GLU A 280 -19.42 -2.77 -10.31
N GLU A 281 -19.58 -3.77 -11.17
CA GLU A 281 -20.61 -4.81 -11.00
C GLU A 281 -20.34 -5.67 -9.75
N PHE A 282 -19.08 -6.02 -9.48
CA PHE A 282 -18.68 -6.75 -8.29
C PHE A 282 -19.02 -5.98 -7.01
N GLY A 283 -18.69 -4.69 -6.95
CA GLY A 283 -19.08 -3.81 -5.84
C GLY A 283 -20.59 -3.64 -5.73
N ALA A 284 -21.31 -3.54 -6.85
CA ALA A 284 -22.77 -3.39 -6.86
C ALA A 284 -23.45 -4.63 -6.27
N GLN A 285 -22.94 -5.83 -6.59
CA GLN A 285 -23.41 -7.08 -6.01
C GLN A 285 -23.09 -7.15 -4.52
N ALA A 286 -21.89 -6.74 -4.09
CA ALA A 286 -21.51 -6.69 -2.68
C ALA A 286 -22.42 -5.73 -1.88
N LEU A 287 -22.65 -4.51 -2.38
CA LEU A 287 -23.55 -3.54 -1.76
C LEU A 287 -24.99 -4.07 -1.68
N SER A 288 -25.48 -4.68 -2.77
CA SER A 288 -26.82 -5.26 -2.82
C SER A 288 -26.97 -6.43 -1.85
N ALA A 289 -25.94 -7.28 -1.70
CA ALA A 289 -25.91 -8.36 -0.72
C ALA A 289 -25.89 -7.81 0.71
N ALA A 290 -25.02 -6.84 1.01
CA ALA A 290 -24.95 -6.16 2.30
C ALA A 290 -26.29 -5.57 2.73
N ALA A 291 -27.02 -4.94 1.80
CA ALA A 291 -28.30 -4.33 2.10
C ALA A 291 -29.45 -5.33 2.31
N GLN A 292 -29.27 -6.61 1.96
CA GLN A 292 -30.30 -7.65 2.08
C GLN A 292 -30.00 -8.70 3.14
N ASP A 293 -28.73 -8.96 3.41
CA ASP A 293 -28.21 -9.97 4.33
C ASP A 293 -27.37 -9.29 5.41
N PRO A 294 -27.90 -9.14 6.65
CA PRO A 294 -27.19 -8.45 7.72
C PRO A 294 -25.83 -9.04 8.08
N GLY A 295 -25.60 -10.33 7.81
CA GLY A 295 -24.32 -11.00 8.09
C GLY A 295 -23.30 -10.93 6.96
N PHE A 296 -23.67 -10.35 5.81
CA PHE A 296 -22.80 -10.33 4.64
C PHE A 296 -21.52 -9.54 4.90
N LEU A 297 -21.61 -8.36 5.55
CA LEU A 297 -20.45 -7.52 5.82
C LEU A 297 -19.42 -8.23 6.68
N SER A 298 -19.84 -8.92 7.74
CA SER A 298 -18.94 -9.73 8.58
C SER A 298 -18.22 -10.85 7.81
N ARG A 299 -18.94 -11.55 6.92
CA ARG A 299 -18.34 -12.56 6.02
C ARG A 299 -17.38 -11.94 5.01
N PHE A 300 -17.74 -10.78 4.45
CA PHE A 300 -16.90 -10.05 3.51
C PHE A 300 -15.62 -9.53 4.18
N SER A 301 -15.71 -9.05 5.42
CA SER A 301 -14.54 -8.66 6.22
C SER A 301 -13.60 -9.83 6.49
N ARG A 302 -14.13 -11.03 6.78
CA ARG A 302 -13.29 -12.23 6.94
C ARG A 302 -12.63 -12.65 5.62
N ALA A 303 -13.33 -12.51 4.49
CA ALA A 303 -12.74 -12.74 3.17
C ALA A 303 -11.58 -11.76 2.89
N ALA A 304 -11.74 -10.48 3.23
CA ALA A 304 -10.68 -9.48 3.12
C ALA A 304 -9.50 -9.77 4.08
N ALA A 305 -9.78 -10.23 5.30
CA ALA A 305 -8.73 -10.57 6.28
C ALA A 305 -7.88 -11.78 5.86
N GLY A 306 -8.48 -12.77 5.18
CA GLY A 306 -7.78 -13.93 4.62
C GLY A 306 -7.15 -13.69 3.23
N THR A 307 -7.17 -12.45 2.73
CA THR A 307 -6.56 -12.08 1.46
C THR A 307 -5.22 -11.36 1.71
N GLU A 308 -4.25 -11.53 0.81
CA GLU A 308 -3.02 -10.73 0.83
C GLU A 308 -3.36 -9.23 0.85
N ASN A 309 -2.76 -8.53 1.80
CA ASN A 309 -2.92 -7.10 1.99
C ASN A 309 -1.55 -6.43 2.08
N TYR A 310 -1.50 -5.15 1.76
CA TYR A 310 -0.26 -4.48 1.42
C TYR A 310 -0.03 -3.25 2.29
N GLY A 311 1.24 -2.86 2.48
CA GLY A 311 1.63 -1.60 3.10
C GLY A 311 1.35 -1.44 4.60
N GLY A 312 0.87 -2.48 5.27
CA GLY A 312 0.47 -2.44 6.68
C GLY A 312 -1.03 -2.13 6.84
N ASN A 313 -1.68 -2.91 7.72
CA ASN A 313 -3.11 -2.81 8.04
C ASN A 313 -3.39 -3.21 9.50
N THR A 314 -2.51 -2.77 10.41
CA THR A 314 -2.63 -3.00 11.86
C THR A 314 -2.47 -1.70 12.63
N ARG A 315 -2.82 -1.71 13.91
CA ARG A 315 -2.64 -0.52 14.77
C ARG A 315 -1.18 -0.08 14.86
N GLU A 316 -0.26 -1.03 14.99
CA GLU A 316 1.17 -0.74 15.20
C GLU A 316 1.92 -0.40 13.90
N GLN A 317 1.42 -0.87 12.75
CA GLN A 317 1.98 -0.55 11.44
C GLN A 317 1.30 0.66 10.80
N GLY A 318 0.05 0.96 11.15
CA GLY A 318 -0.84 1.85 10.41
C GLY A 318 -1.68 1.12 9.35
N TYR A 319 -2.54 1.86 8.65
CA TYR A 319 -3.48 1.32 7.65
C TYR A 319 -3.34 2.03 6.30
N THR A 320 -2.88 1.31 5.28
CA THR A 320 -2.96 1.78 3.88
C THR A 320 -4.29 1.43 3.24
N ASN A 321 -5.02 0.48 3.84
CA ASN A 321 -6.32 0.01 3.39
C ASN A 321 -6.29 -0.71 2.02
N MET A 322 -5.19 -1.37 1.67
CA MET A 322 -5.00 -2.05 0.38
C MET A 322 -5.09 -3.58 0.50
N VAL A 323 -5.89 -4.20 -0.37
CA VAL A 323 -6.06 -5.66 -0.49
C VAL A 323 -5.91 -6.11 -1.94
N ASP A 324 -5.37 -7.31 -2.18
CA ASP A 324 -5.27 -7.91 -3.52
C ASP A 324 -6.66 -8.06 -4.17
N LEU A 325 -6.85 -7.47 -5.36
CA LEU A 325 -8.17 -7.41 -6.01
C LEU A 325 -8.62 -8.80 -6.47
N GLY A 326 -7.73 -9.57 -7.08
CA GLY A 326 -8.05 -10.94 -7.48
C GLY A 326 -8.24 -11.87 -6.27
N GLY A 327 -7.52 -11.65 -5.19
CA GLY A 327 -7.61 -12.38 -3.94
C GLY A 327 -8.98 -12.20 -3.28
N ILE A 328 -9.45 -10.95 -3.13
CA ILE A 328 -10.76 -10.71 -2.55
C ILE A 328 -11.89 -11.24 -3.45
N ALA A 329 -11.72 -11.16 -4.78
CA ALA A 329 -12.64 -11.80 -5.73
C ALA A 329 -12.66 -13.32 -5.56
N ARG A 330 -11.50 -14.00 -5.46
CA ARG A 330 -11.41 -15.45 -5.24
C ARG A 330 -12.12 -15.87 -3.94
N HIS A 331 -11.84 -15.20 -2.83
CA HIS A 331 -12.43 -15.51 -1.53
C HIS A 331 -13.95 -15.27 -1.46
N THR A 332 -14.50 -14.49 -2.38
CA THR A 332 -15.93 -14.17 -2.43
C THR A 332 -16.65 -14.78 -3.64
N ALA A 333 -15.99 -15.62 -4.44
CA ALA A 333 -16.56 -16.18 -5.67
C ALA A 333 -17.82 -17.03 -5.45
N ASP A 334 -17.96 -17.65 -4.28
CA ASP A 334 -19.15 -18.43 -3.91
C ASP A 334 -20.37 -17.56 -3.56
N THR A 335 -20.16 -16.30 -3.17
CA THR A 335 -21.22 -15.37 -2.74
C THR A 335 -21.51 -14.27 -3.75
N LEU A 336 -20.50 -13.87 -4.53
CA LEU A 336 -20.56 -12.77 -5.50
C LEU A 336 -20.27 -13.29 -6.92
N PRO A 337 -21.30 -13.53 -7.75
CA PRO A 337 -21.12 -14.05 -9.11
C PRO A 337 -20.21 -13.20 -10.02
N GLY A 338 -20.11 -11.89 -9.76
CA GLY A 338 -19.27 -10.95 -10.48
C GLY A 338 -17.77 -11.14 -10.22
N ALA A 339 -17.39 -11.85 -9.17
CA ALA A 339 -15.98 -12.11 -8.84
C ALA A 339 -15.19 -12.76 -9.99
N GLN A 340 -15.79 -13.72 -10.70
CA GLN A 340 -15.12 -14.38 -11.82
C GLN A 340 -14.83 -13.41 -12.97
N ALA A 341 -15.70 -12.42 -13.21
CA ALA A 341 -15.46 -11.42 -14.25
C ALA A 341 -14.29 -10.51 -13.90
N VAL A 342 -14.08 -10.20 -12.61
CA VAL A 342 -12.90 -9.46 -12.14
C VAL A 342 -11.63 -10.28 -12.40
N LEU A 343 -11.63 -11.57 -12.05
CA LEU A 343 -10.49 -12.47 -12.30
C LEU A 343 -10.15 -12.58 -13.78
N ASP A 344 -11.17 -12.83 -14.62
CA ASP A 344 -10.99 -12.95 -16.07
C ASP A 344 -10.47 -11.64 -16.68
N ALA A 345 -10.91 -10.48 -16.18
CA ALA A 345 -10.45 -9.19 -16.67
C ALA A 345 -9.03 -8.82 -16.21
N LEU A 346 -8.66 -9.18 -14.97
CA LEU A 346 -7.29 -9.05 -14.47
C LEU A 346 -6.31 -9.85 -15.32
N ASP A 347 -6.64 -11.12 -15.61
CA ASP A 347 -5.81 -12.00 -16.46
C ASP A 347 -5.57 -11.42 -17.88
N GLU A 348 -6.47 -10.57 -18.39
CA GLU A 348 -6.37 -9.97 -19.72
C GLU A 348 -5.60 -8.64 -19.73
N CYS A 349 -5.68 -7.83 -18.66
CA CYS A 349 -5.03 -6.53 -18.58
C CYS A 349 -3.66 -6.57 -17.86
N VAL A 350 -3.44 -7.45 -16.88
CA VAL A 350 -2.13 -7.61 -16.23
C VAL A 350 -1.26 -8.51 -17.10
N LEU A 351 -0.34 -7.91 -17.87
CA LEU A 351 0.48 -8.60 -18.86
C LEU A 351 1.64 -9.39 -18.24
N TYR A 352 2.15 -8.89 -17.11
CA TYR A 352 3.30 -9.46 -16.43
C TYR A 352 3.33 -9.06 -14.96
N GLN A 353 3.88 -9.92 -14.11
CA GLN A 353 4.15 -9.59 -12.71
C GLN A 353 5.32 -10.41 -12.17
N VAL A 354 5.97 -9.87 -11.14
CA VAL A 354 6.98 -10.55 -10.32
C VAL A 354 6.53 -10.49 -8.86
N ASN A 355 6.57 -11.63 -8.18
CA ASN A 355 6.08 -11.78 -6.82
C ASN A 355 7.13 -12.47 -5.95
N GLY A 356 7.30 -11.96 -4.73
CA GLY A 356 8.08 -12.55 -3.67
C GLY A 356 7.44 -13.82 -3.09
N LYS A 357 8.22 -14.58 -2.32
CA LYS A 357 7.74 -15.82 -1.69
C LYS A 357 6.49 -15.59 -0.82
N TYR A 358 6.46 -14.49 -0.06
CA TYR A 358 5.35 -14.15 0.83
C TYR A 358 4.41 -13.12 0.20
N ARG A 359 4.36 -13.07 -1.14
CA ARG A 359 3.41 -12.29 -1.94
C ARG A 359 2.94 -13.10 -3.15
N SER A 360 2.90 -14.42 -2.99
CA SER A 360 2.73 -15.36 -4.10
C SER A 360 1.33 -15.33 -4.69
N GLU A 361 0.33 -14.88 -3.90
CA GLU A 361 -1.05 -14.81 -4.35
C GLU A 361 -1.41 -13.47 -5.01
N GLY A 362 -0.54 -12.46 -4.97
CA GLY A 362 -0.76 -11.16 -5.62
C GLY A 362 -1.10 -11.27 -7.11
N THR A 363 -2.09 -10.47 -7.54
CA THR A 363 -2.66 -10.50 -8.89
C THR A 363 -2.30 -9.29 -9.75
N GLY A 364 -1.37 -8.48 -9.26
CA GLY A 364 -0.77 -7.36 -9.99
C GLY A 364 -1.50 -6.04 -9.81
N LEU A 365 -2.71 -6.04 -9.23
CA LEU A 365 -3.45 -4.84 -8.86
C LEU A 365 -4.19 -5.06 -7.53
N SER A 366 -4.06 -4.10 -6.63
CA SER A 366 -4.82 -4.02 -5.39
C SER A 366 -6.07 -3.13 -5.53
N CYS A 367 -6.95 -3.21 -4.54
CA CYS A 367 -8.08 -2.30 -4.36
C CYS A 367 -8.21 -1.87 -2.90
N TYR A 368 -8.94 -0.79 -2.66
CA TYR A 368 -9.21 -0.31 -1.31
C TYR A 368 -10.19 -1.24 -0.56
N TYR A 369 -9.86 -1.56 0.68
CA TYR A 369 -10.76 -2.12 1.70
C TYR A 369 -10.52 -1.40 3.04
N SER A 370 -11.60 -0.97 3.71
CA SER A 370 -11.51 -0.21 4.95
C SER A 370 -11.13 -1.11 6.14
N TYR A 371 -9.84 -1.39 6.31
CA TYR A 371 -9.29 -2.12 7.46
C TYR A 371 -9.28 -1.25 8.73
N SER A 372 -8.97 0.05 8.60
CA SER A 372 -8.93 0.97 9.75
C SER A 372 -10.30 1.16 10.42
N GLY A 373 -11.38 0.98 9.66
CA GLY A 373 -12.73 1.34 10.09
C GLY A 373 -12.92 2.85 10.29
N ASP A 374 -11.96 3.67 9.85
CA ASP A 374 -11.96 5.10 10.05
C ASP A 374 -12.71 5.83 8.92
N VAL A 375 -13.58 6.78 9.30
CA VAL A 375 -14.42 7.51 8.35
C VAL A 375 -13.64 8.59 7.60
N ASP A 376 -12.59 9.16 8.20
CA ASP A 376 -11.75 10.15 7.54
C ASP A 376 -10.90 9.48 6.44
N ASP A 377 -10.34 8.29 6.69
CA ASP A 377 -9.67 7.47 5.66
C ASP A 377 -10.61 7.16 4.48
N LEU A 378 -11.84 6.73 4.81
CA LEU A 378 -12.87 6.47 3.80
C LEU A 378 -13.19 7.72 2.98
N ASN A 379 -13.30 8.89 3.61
CA ASN A 379 -13.57 10.14 2.92
C ASN A 379 -12.45 10.54 1.96
N GLY A 380 -11.20 10.20 2.28
CA GLY A 380 -10.07 10.30 1.36
C GLY A 380 -10.26 9.41 0.14
N TYR A 381 -10.55 8.11 0.35
CA TYR A 381 -10.79 7.16 -0.74
C TYR A 381 -11.98 7.55 -1.64
N ILE A 382 -13.09 8.02 -1.07
CA ILE A 382 -14.30 8.41 -1.83
C ILE A 382 -13.98 9.46 -2.91
N GLN A 383 -12.99 10.33 -2.67
CA GLN A 383 -12.59 11.36 -3.64
C GLN A 383 -11.79 10.78 -4.81
N GLN A 384 -11.08 9.67 -4.61
CA GLN A 384 -10.13 9.12 -5.58
C GLN A 384 -10.67 7.89 -6.33
N GLY A 385 -11.41 7.00 -5.66
CA GLY A 385 -11.66 5.64 -6.16
C GLY A 385 -12.42 5.55 -7.50
N ALA A 386 -12.14 4.51 -8.29
CA ALA A 386 -12.69 4.31 -9.63
C ALA A 386 -14.18 3.89 -9.64
N GLY A 387 -14.61 3.08 -8.65
CA GLY A 387 -15.96 2.50 -8.58
C GLY A 387 -16.90 3.25 -7.63
N ALA A 388 -18.14 3.52 -8.06
CA ALA A 388 -19.16 4.11 -7.21
C ALA A 388 -19.69 3.09 -6.18
N ALA A 389 -19.84 1.83 -6.60
CA ALA A 389 -20.46 0.81 -5.78
C ALA A 389 -19.69 0.53 -4.48
N PHE A 390 -18.36 0.41 -4.55
CA PHE A 390 -17.52 0.17 -3.38
C PHE A 390 -17.47 1.36 -2.42
N LYS A 391 -17.49 2.59 -2.94
CA LYS A 391 -17.62 3.80 -2.11
C LYS A 391 -18.87 3.74 -1.25
N TYR A 392 -20.00 3.34 -1.85
CA TYR A 392 -21.25 3.16 -1.11
C TYR A 392 -21.22 1.95 -0.18
N LEU A 393 -20.62 0.83 -0.58
CA LEU A 393 -20.47 -0.35 0.29
C LEU A 393 -19.75 0.02 1.59
N TYR A 394 -18.61 0.69 1.50
CA TYR A 394 -17.82 1.05 2.68
C TYR A 394 -18.47 2.15 3.52
N ALA A 395 -19.10 3.15 2.88
CA ALA A 395 -19.90 4.14 3.61
C ALA A 395 -21.04 3.48 4.39
N TYR A 396 -21.74 2.52 3.78
CA TYR A 396 -22.78 1.75 4.45
C TYR A 396 -22.23 0.84 5.54
N GLN A 397 -21.09 0.17 5.31
CA GLN A 397 -20.43 -0.67 6.29
C GLN A 397 -20.10 0.10 7.56
N LEU A 398 -19.46 1.27 7.46
CA LEU A 398 -18.98 2.02 8.62
C LEU A 398 -20.07 2.84 9.33
N THR A 399 -21.08 3.31 8.59
CA THR A 399 -22.07 4.25 9.14
C THR A 399 -23.47 3.66 9.31
N GLY A 400 -23.72 2.49 8.70
CA GLY A 400 -25.06 1.90 8.58
C GLY A 400 -26.03 2.72 7.71
N GLN A 401 -25.54 3.73 6.99
CA GLN A 401 -26.36 4.66 6.21
C GLN A 401 -25.74 4.96 4.84
N LEU A 402 -26.58 5.40 3.91
CA LEU A 402 -26.17 5.98 2.63
C LEU A 402 -26.74 7.39 2.54
N ASP A 403 -26.03 8.25 1.82
CA ASP A 403 -26.57 9.56 1.43
C ASP A 403 -27.62 9.43 0.31
N GLN A 404 -28.12 10.56 -0.20
CA GLN A 404 -29.18 10.52 -1.21
C GLN A 404 -28.70 9.86 -2.52
N ASP A 405 -27.46 10.10 -2.93
CA ASP A 405 -26.92 9.56 -4.19
C ASP A 405 -26.69 8.04 -4.07
N GLY A 406 -26.20 7.57 -2.92
CA GLY A 406 -26.11 6.14 -2.61
C GLY A 406 -27.47 5.46 -2.51
N MET A 407 -28.47 6.12 -1.92
CA MET A 407 -29.85 5.60 -1.89
C MET A 407 -30.47 5.55 -3.29
N ASP A 408 -30.20 6.53 -4.15
CA ASP A 408 -30.66 6.53 -5.55
C ASP A 408 -29.93 5.47 -6.39
N TYR A 409 -28.66 5.20 -6.10
CA TYR A 409 -27.87 4.13 -6.72
C TYR A 409 -28.44 2.76 -6.36
N ILE A 410 -28.60 2.46 -5.06
CA ILE A 410 -29.05 1.14 -4.63
C ILE A 410 -30.52 0.84 -5.03
N ALA A 411 -31.35 1.88 -5.16
CA ALA A 411 -32.70 1.75 -5.71
C ALA A 411 -32.70 1.28 -7.18
N GLN A 412 -31.67 1.64 -7.97
CA GLN A 412 -31.51 1.15 -9.35
C GLN A 412 -31.17 -0.35 -9.38
N LEU A 413 -30.53 -0.86 -8.33
CA LEU A 413 -30.29 -2.30 -8.12
C LEU A 413 -31.53 -3.04 -7.62
N GLY A 414 -32.64 -2.33 -7.37
CA GLY A 414 -33.91 -2.91 -6.91
C GLY A 414 -34.02 -3.06 -5.39
N VAL A 415 -33.19 -2.35 -4.63
CA VAL A 415 -33.22 -2.35 -3.15
C VAL A 415 -33.79 -1.02 -2.65
N ASP A 416 -34.99 -1.05 -2.08
CA ASP A 416 -35.68 0.16 -1.58
C ASP A 416 -35.38 0.48 -0.10
N THR A 417 -34.84 -0.48 0.65
CA THR A 417 -34.55 -0.36 2.08
C THR A 417 -33.28 -1.12 2.44
N LEU A 418 -32.42 -0.50 3.24
CA LEU A 418 -31.23 -1.13 3.78
C LEU A 418 -31.58 -2.00 4.98
N ALA A 419 -31.01 -3.21 5.04
CA ALA A 419 -30.92 -3.96 6.29
C ALA A 419 -30.18 -3.12 7.36
N PRO A 420 -30.46 -3.31 8.65
CA PRO A 420 -29.57 -2.79 9.67
C PRO A 420 -28.22 -3.52 9.60
N VAL A 421 -27.11 -2.80 9.73
CA VAL A 421 -25.80 -3.42 9.93
C VAL A 421 -25.79 -4.05 11.33
N GLU A 422 -25.61 -5.36 11.39
CA GLU A 422 -25.47 -6.06 12.66
C GLU A 422 -24.11 -5.75 13.30
N SER A 423 -24.09 -5.66 14.63
CA SER A 423 -22.91 -5.20 15.37
C SER A 423 -22.86 -5.81 16.77
N LEU A 424 -21.63 -5.97 17.27
CA LEU A 424 -21.33 -6.39 18.64
C LEU A 424 -22.01 -5.51 19.68
N SER A 425 -22.23 -4.23 19.38
CA SER A 425 -22.94 -3.28 20.25
C SER A 425 -24.36 -3.74 20.65
N THR A 426 -24.93 -4.70 19.93
CA THR A 426 -26.27 -5.24 20.19
C THR A 426 -26.31 -6.63 20.84
N MET A 427 -25.16 -7.31 20.95
CA MET A 427 -25.10 -8.74 21.32
C MET A 427 -24.89 -9.01 22.82
N ASP A 428 -24.60 -7.99 23.63
CA ASP A 428 -24.25 -8.15 25.06
C ASP A 428 -23.13 -9.19 25.31
N TRP A 429 -22.19 -9.27 24.36
CA TRP A 429 -21.06 -10.22 24.39
C TRP A 429 -19.81 -9.67 25.08
N ASN A 430 -19.85 -8.43 25.56
CA ASN A 430 -18.77 -7.93 26.38
C ASN A 430 -18.82 -8.60 27.77
N ASN A 431 -17.66 -9.08 28.24
CA ASN A 431 -17.54 -10.00 29.35
C ASN A 431 -18.30 -11.33 29.12
N ALA A 432 -18.28 -11.86 27.88
CA ALA A 432 -18.94 -13.12 27.56
C ALA A 432 -18.39 -14.29 28.41
N PRO A 433 -19.27 -15.15 28.94
CA PRO A 433 -18.86 -16.20 29.87
C PRO A 433 -18.10 -17.32 29.17
N LEU A 434 -17.14 -17.91 29.90
CA LEU A 434 -16.36 -19.05 29.42
C LEU A 434 -16.71 -20.33 30.18
N THR A 435 -16.55 -21.46 29.51
CA THR A 435 -16.66 -22.79 30.12
C THR A 435 -15.31 -23.48 30.10
N LEU A 436 -14.94 -24.15 31.20
CA LEU A 436 -13.69 -24.90 31.29
C LEU A 436 -13.96 -26.39 31.08
N SER A 437 -13.27 -26.98 30.11
CA SER A 437 -13.33 -28.42 29.84
C SER A 437 -12.54 -29.24 30.88
N ASP A 438 -12.82 -30.55 30.95
CA ASP A 438 -12.09 -31.47 31.83
C ASP A 438 -10.59 -31.56 31.48
N ASP A 439 -10.24 -31.24 30.22
CA ASP A 439 -8.88 -31.24 29.70
C ASP A 439 -8.16 -29.89 29.88
N GLY A 440 -8.83 -28.89 30.48
CA GLY A 440 -8.22 -27.60 30.87
C GLY A 440 -8.31 -26.49 29.82
N TYR A 441 -9.04 -26.69 28.72
CA TYR A 441 -9.30 -25.65 27.73
C TYR A 441 -10.56 -24.84 28.08
N ALA A 442 -10.45 -23.52 28.02
CA ALA A 442 -11.53 -22.57 28.10
C ALA A 442 -12.20 -22.39 26.73
N THR A 443 -13.52 -22.43 26.73
CA THR A 443 -14.37 -22.36 25.55
C THR A 443 -15.36 -21.22 25.66
N LEU A 444 -15.33 -20.32 24.67
CA LEU A 444 -16.32 -19.30 24.39
C LEU A 444 -17.41 -19.88 23.49
N THR A 445 -18.67 -19.71 23.86
CA THR A 445 -19.83 -20.17 23.06
C THR A 445 -20.78 -19.00 22.82
N LEU A 446 -20.75 -18.49 21.60
CA LEU A 446 -21.59 -17.36 21.15
C LEU A 446 -22.83 -17.84 20.38
N GLY A 447 -22.77 -19.06 19.83
CA GLY A 447 -23.82 -19.64 19.00
C GLY A 447 -23.68 -19.25 17.51
N PRO A 448 -24.53 -19.82 16.63
CA PRO A 448 -24.42 -19.63 15.17
C PRO A 448 -24.53 -18.18 14.70
N GLU A 449 -25.05 -17.29 15.53
CA GLU A 449 -25.13 -15.84 15.25
C GLU A 449 -23.73 -15.21 15.11
N ALA A 450 -22.69 -15.83 15.66
CA ALA A 450 -21.30 -15.39 15.51
C ALA A 450 -20.88 -15.21 14.04
N ASP A 451 -21.39 -16.06 13.12
CA ASP A 451 -21.09 -15.95 11.69
C ASP A 451 -21.51 -14.60 11.10
N SER A 452 -22.68 -14.08 11.52
CA SER A 452 -23.23 -12.82 11.02
C SER A 452 -22.69 -11.60 11.73
N ILE A 453 -22.19 -11.72 12.97
CA ILE A 453 -21.72 -10.58 13.77
C ILE A 453 -20.22 -10.35 13.65
N LEU A 454 -19.41 -11.41 13.67
CA LEU A 454 -17.97 -11.29 13.84
C LEU A 454 -17.26 -11.15 12.50
N ALA A 455 -16.54 -10.05 12.33
CA ALA A 455 -15.56 -9.87 11.26
C ALA A 455 -14.22 -10.53 11.60
N GLY A 456 -13.98 -10.89 12.86
CA GLY A 456 -12.78 -11.61 13.29
C GLY A 456 -12.85 -12.00 14.76
N ILE A 457 -12.03 -12.97 15.15
CA ILE A 457 -11.82 -13.36 16.54
C ILE A 457 -10.37 -13.77 16.75
N GLY A 458 -9.78 -13.28 17.83
CA GLY A 458 -8.41 -13.56 18.25
C GLY A 458 -8.33 -13.59 19.78
N PHE A 459 -7.13 -13.48 20.32
CA PHE A 459 -6.92 -13.28 21.74
C PHE A 459 -5.75 -12.34 22.02
N SER A 460 -5.85 -11.64 23.15
CA SER A 460 -4.72 -10.96 23.78
C SER A 460 -4.17 -11.84 24.91
N LEU A 461 -2.84 -11.94 25.00
CA LEU A 461 -2.15 -12.65 26.06
C LEU A 461 -1.37 -11.68 26.94
N TYR A 462 -1.47 -11.85 28.26
CA TYR A 462 -0.81 -11.03 29.26
C TYR A 462 -0.04 -11.87 30.26
N TRP A 463 1.08 -11.34 30.74
CA TRP A 463 1.76 -11.81 31.94
C TRP A 463 1.37 -10.95 33.14
N LEU A 464 0.98 -11.59 34.25
CA LEU A 464 0.54 -10.94 35.48
C LEU A 464 1.65 -10.96 36.53
N ASP A 465 2.05 -9.78 36.98
CA ASP A 465 2.88 -9.57 38.17
C ASP A 465 2.01 -9.05 39.32
N GLU A 466 1.39 -10.00 40.03
CA GLU A 466 0.55 -9.70 41.19
C GLU A 466 1.31 -9.01 42.34
N GLU A 467 2.64 -9.17 42.44
CA GLU A 467 3.42 -8.56 43.51
C GLU A 467 3.58 -7.04 43.32
N ASN A 468 3.71 -6.62 42.06
CA ASN A 468 3.90 -5.21 41.69
C ASN A 468 2.63 -4.54 41.12
N ASP A 469 1.49 -5.26 41.11
CA ASP A 469 0.22 -4.80 40.55
C ASP A 469 0.32 -4.42 39.06
N ALA A 470 1.12 -5.18 38.31
CA ALA A 470 1.44 -4.90 36.93
C ALA A 470 0.98 -6.01 35.99
N MET A 471 0.56 -5.63 34.78
CA MET A 471 0.20 -6.53 33.71
C MET A 471 0.97 -6.16 32.45
N LEU A 472 1.62 -7.15 31.84
CA LEU A 472 2.39 -6.98 30.62
C LEU A 472 1.65 -7.64 29.46
N LEU A 473 1.27 -6.88 28.45
CA LEU A 473 0.73 -7.41 27.20
C LEU A 473 1.87 -8.05 26.39
N LEU A 474 1.75 -9.36 26.17
CA LEU A 474 2.63 -10.16 25.32
C LEU A 474 2.26 -10.06 23.83
N GLY A 475 1.05 -9.60 23.55
CA GLY A 475 0.57 -9.34 22.20
C GLY A 475 -0.69 -10.13 21.86
N THR A 476 -0.92 -10.26 20.56
CA THR A 476 -2.17 -10.78 20.00
C THR A 476 -1.91 -11.88 18.98
N ASP A 477 -2.75 -12.90 19.00
CA ASP A 477 -2.71 -14.00 18.04
C ASP A 477 -4.13 -14.56 17.85
N ASN A 478 -4.30 -15.47 16.90
CA ASN A 478 -5.53 -16.17 16.62
C ASN A 478 -5.38 -17.71 16.64
N ASP A 479 -4.21 -18.23 17.06
CA ASP A 479 -3.99 -19.68 17.25
C ASP A 479 -4.98 -20.25 18.28
N MET A 480 -6.12 -20.73 17.78
CA MET A 480 -7.21 -21.27 18.60
C MET A 480 -8.05 -22.26 17.79
N THR A 481 -8.86 -23.07 18.47
CA THR A 481 -9.82 -23.95 17.78
C THR A 481 -11.12 -23.21 17.50
N CYS A 482 -11.43 -23.01 16.22
CA CYS A 482 -12.62 -22.30 15.75
C CYS A 482 -13.66 -23.24 15.11
N ASP A 483 -14.88 -23.26 15.65
CA ASP A 483 -16.09 -23.80 15.01
C ASP A 483 -17.04 -22.64 14.69
N TRP A 484 -16.84 -22.05 13.52
CA TRP A 484 -17.63 -20.93 13.01
C TRP A 484 -19.10 -21.29 12.76
N GLU A 485 -19.41 -22.55 12.42
CA GLU A 485 -20.80 -22.99 12.16
C GLU A 485 -21.65 -22.92 13.44
N ASN A 486 -21.05 -23.27 14.59
CA ASN A 486 -21.74 -23.27 15.88
C ASN A 486 -21.38 -22.07 16.77
N GLY A 487 -20.44 -21.23 16.35
CA GLY A 487 -19.91 -20.10 17.14
C GLY A 487 -19.26 -20.56 18.44
N VAL A 488 -18.40 -21.57 18.36
CA VAL A 488 -17.67 -22.14 19.49
C VAL A 488 -16.18 -21.97 19.25
N PHE A 489 -15.51 -21.30 20.18
CA PHE A 489 -14.10 -20.94 20.09
C PHE A 489 -13.41 -21.41 21.36
N SER A 490 -12.33 -22.17 21.24
CA SER A 490 -11.59 -22.70 22.40
C SER A 490 -10.12 -22.39 22.29
N ASP A 491 -9.51 -22.03 23.41
CA ASP A 491 -8.06 -21.87 23.46
C ASP A 491 -7.38 -23.21 23.21
N ASN A 492 -6.12 -23.15 22.78
CA ASN A 492 -5.25 -24.30 22.65
C ASN A 492 -3.92 -24.06 23.37
N PHE A 493 -3.93 -23.27 24.45
CA PHE A 493 -2.73 -22.69 25.06
C PHE A 493 -1.69 -23.77 25.42
N ARG A 494 -0.48 -23.63 24.86
CA ARG A 494 0.63 -24.60 25.00
C ARG A 494 1.71 -24.15 25.99
N GLY A 495 1.61 -22.95 26.55
CA GLY A 495 2.64 -22.37 27.41
C GLY A 495 3.91 -21.98 26.65
N VAL A 496 3.79 -21.58 25.38
CA VAL A 496 4.90 -21.07 24.56
C VAL A 496 4.54 -19.71 23.97
N TRP A 497 5.55 -18.91 23.65
CA TRP A 497 5.38 -17.62 23.00
C TRP A 497 6.61 -17.23 22.17
N GLY A 498 6.45 -16.24 21.28
CA GLY A 498 7.51 -15.78 20.39
C GLY A 498 8.71 -15.16 21.12
N SER A 499 9.90 -15.39 20.57
CA SER A 499 11.16 -14.89 21.12
C SER A 499 12.23 -14.67 20.07
N ILE A 500 13.20 -13.82 20.40
CA ILE A 500 14.42 -13.59 19.62
C ILE A 500 15.62 -13.99 20.48
N ASP A 501 16.37 -15.01 20.04
CA ASP A 501 17.54 -15.53 20.77
C ASP A 501 17.30 -15.82 22.27
N GLY A 502 16.07 -16.21 22.62
CA GLY A 502 15.66 -16.55 23.99
C GLY A 502 15.10 -15.37 24.80
N HIS A 503 15.02 -14.17 24.21
CA HIS A 503 14.33 -13.03 24.77
C HIS A 503 12.88 -13.03 24.28
N LEU A 504 11.92 -13.14 25.21
CA LEU A 504 10.50 -13.02 24.87
C LEU A 504 10.21 -11.62 24.31
N VAL A 505 9.29 -11.54 23.35
CA VAL A 505 8.92 -10.30 22.70
C VAL A 505 7.41 -10.12 22.67
N TYR A 506 6.97 -8.87 22.59
CA TYR A 506 5.64 -8.58 22.08
C TYR A 506 5.54 -9.03 20.62
N MET A 507 4.44 -9.65 20.22
CA MET A 507 4.13 -9.91 18.81
C MET A 507 2.64 -9.75 18.53
N GLU A 508 2.30 -9.17 17.38
CA GLU A 508 0.93 -9.02 16.90
C GLU A 508 0.80 -9.67 15.52
N LEU A 509 -0.24 -10.49 15.34
CA LEU A 509 -0.60 -11.03 14.04
C LEU A 509 -1.00 -9.89 13.09
N SER A 510 -0.22 -9.68 12.02
CA SER A 510 -0.47 -8.64 11.02
C SER A 510 -1.21 -9.15 9.79
N SER A 511 -1.04 -10.42 9.43
CA SER A 511 -1.77 -11.05 8.34
C SER A 511 -1.83 -12.55 8.58
N GLU A 512 -3.01 -13.12 8.33
CA GLU A 512 -3.28 -14.55 8.32
C GLU A 512 -3.47 -15.00 6.87
N GLY A 513 -2.82 -16.09 6.49
CA GLY A 513 -2.94 -16.68 5.16
C GLY A 513 -3.06 -18.20 5.21
N GLU A 514 -3.30 -18.84 4.06
CA GLU A 514 -3.36 -20.31 3.99
C GLU A 514 -1.98 -20.97 4.15
N ASP A 515 -0.91 -20.29 3.70
CA ASP A 515 0.45 -20.84 3.63
C ASP A 515 1.41 -20.29 4.68
N TYR A 516 1.13 -19.11 5.23
CA TYR A 516 1.94 -18.47 6.26
C TYR A 516 1.13 -17.45 7.06
N ASN A 517 1.65 -17.12 8.26
CA ASN A 517 1.22 -15.95 9.02
C ASN A 517 2.36 -14.92 9.09
N LEU A 518 2.00 -13.64 9.06
CA LEU A 518 2.93 -12.53 9.31
C LEU A 518 2.63 -11.88 10.65
N TYR A 519 3.69 -11.51 11.35
CA TYR A 519 3.66 -10.89 12.65
C TYR A 519 4.50 -9.61 12.65
N SER A 520 4.01 -8.61 13.36
CA SER A 520 4.72 -7.37 13.67
C SER A 520 5.28 -7.44 15.10
N VAL A 521 6.56 -7.16 15.26
CA VAL A 521 7.28 -7.21 16.54
C VAL A 521 7.96 -5.85 16.78
N PRO A 522 7.36 -4.94 17.58
CA PRO A 522 7.93 -3.64 17.91
C PRO A 522 9.24 -3.78 18.69
N VAL A 523 10.27 -3.08 18.24
CA VAL A 523 11.61 -3.06 18.85
C VAL A 523 12.23 -1.68 18.73
N LEU A 524 13.28 -1.42 19.53
CA LEU A 524 14.26 -0.41 19.18
C LEU A 524 15.46 -1.08 18.51
N LEU A 525 15.65 -0.82 17.22
CA LEU A 525 16.82 -1.26 16.47
C LEU A 525 17.88 -0.16 16.51
N ASN A 526 18.98 -0.39 17.22
CA ASN A 526 20.03 0.59 17.51
C ASN A 526 19.51 1.89 18.16
N GLY A 527 18.41 1.79 18.92
CA GLY A 527 17.78 2.93 19.62
C GLY A 527 16.70 3.66 18.83
N GLU A 528 16.41 3.25 17.60
CA GLU A 528 15.35 3.80 16.75
C GLU A 528 14.17 2.82 16.71
N ALA A 529 12.94 3.35 16.69
CA ALA A 529 11.73 2.52 16.69
C ALA A 529 11.51 1.85 15.34
N TYR A 530 11.33 0.53 15.35
CA TYR A 530 11.01 -0.27 14.18
C TYR A 530 10.04 -1.40 14.58
N ASN A 531 9.37 -1.95 13.59
CA ASN A 531 8.65 -3.20 13.66
C ASN A 531 9.44 -4.27 12.89
N LEU A 532 9.88 -5.33 13.56
CA LEU A 532 10.40 -6.51 12.87
C LEU A 532 9.23 -7.24 12.21
N GLN A 533 9.39 -7.55 10.93
CA GLN A 533 8.47 -8.41 10.20
C GLN A 533 8.93 -9.85 10.37
N VAL A 534 8.08 -10.65 11.00
CA VAL A 534 8.35 -12.06 11.29
C VAL A 534 7.30 -12.92 10.59
N VAL A 535 7.75 -13.94 9.88
CA VAL A 535 6.86 -14.91 9.24
C VAL A 535 6.94 -16.25 9.95
N TYR A 536 5.80 -16.91 10.08
CA TYR A 536 5.73 -18.34 10.31
C TYR A 536 5.21 -19.03 9.05
N ASP A 537 6.06 -19.82 8.43
CA ASP A 537 5.75 -20.51 7.18
C ASP A 537 5.21 -21.92 7.48
N PHE A 538 3.98 -22.21 7.08
CA PHE A 538 3.33 -23.49 7.34
C PHE A 538 3.86 -24.62 6.46
N THR A 539 4.46 -24.30 5.31
CA THR A 539 5.06 -25.29 4.41
C THR A 539 6.39 -25.80 4.97
N ASP A 540 7.22 -24.88 5.46
CA ASP A 540 8.54 -25.20 6.03
C ASP A 540 8.47 -25.52 7.55
N GLU A 541 7.36 -25.20 8.23
CA GLU A 541 7.19 -25.23 9.69
C GLU A 541 8.27 -24.41 10.41
N GLU A 542 8.62 -23.25 9.86
CA GLU A 542 9.77 -22.43 10.30
C GLU A 542 9.39 -20.96 10.51
N TRP A 543 9.99 -20.36 11.55
CA TRP A 543 9.97 -18.93 11.81
C TRP A 543 11.14 -18.23 11.11
N ARG A 544 10.89 -17.06 10.52
CA ARG A 544 11.94 -16.24 9.89
C ARG A 544 11.73 -14.75 10.15
N ILE A 545 12.81 -14.03 10.40
CA ILE A 545 12.81 -12.56 10.46
C ILE A 545 13.09 -12.07 9.04
N LEU A 546 12.16 -11.32 8.45
CA LEU A 546 12.29 -10.78 7.09
C LEU A 546 13.10 -9.48 7.10
N GLY A 547 12.98 -8.68 8.15
CA GLY A 547 13.65 -7.39 8.29
C GLY A 547 12.90 -6.50 9.27
N ALA A 548 13.27 -5.22 9.31
CA ALA A 548 12.65 -4.20 10.13
C ALA A 548 12.11 -3.07 9.26
N ARG A 549 10.91 -2.56 9.56
CA ARG A 549 10.31 -1.37 8.93
C ARG A 549 9.75 -0.42 9.98
N GLN A 550 9.74 0.87 9.69
CA GLN A 550 9.00 1.86 10.47
C GLN A 550 7.50 1.76 10.15
N GLY A 551 6.66 2.23 11.08
CA GLY A 551 5.21 2.34 10.85
C GLY A 551 4.87 3.47 9.88
N ILE A 552 3.64 3.48 9.38
CA ILE A 552 3.10 4.54 8.54
C ILE A 552 2.98 5.82 9.37
N GLY A 553 3.52 6.92 8.87
CA GLY A 553 3.41 8.23 9.50
C GLY A 553 2.01 8.85 9.38
N ASP A 554 1.73 9.92 10.13
CA ASP A 554 0.44 10.64 10.10
C ASP A 554 0.06 11.19 8.71
N SER A 555 1.04 11.32 7.80
CA SER A 555 0.82 11.72 6.40
C SER A 555 0.30 10.59 5.51
N GLY A 556 0.23 9.35 6.01
CA GLY A 556 -0.05 8.16 5.19
C GLY A 556 1.16 7.67 4.39
N MET A 557 2.35 8.21 4.65
CA MET A 557 3.61 7.79 4.04
C MET A 557 4.06 6.45 4.63
N ALA A 558 4.14 5.42 3.77
CA ALA A 558 4.64 4.10 4.15
C ALA A 558 6.17 4.02 4.03
N ASP A 559 6.82 3.32 4.95
CA ASP A 559 8.29 3.16 4.93
C ASP A 559 8.76 2.25 3.77
N LYS A 560 9.47 2.83 2.82
CA LYS A 560 10.11 2.13 1.69
C LYS A 560 11.26 1.21 2.15
N GLU A 561 11.95 1.50 3.25
CA GLU A 561 13.13 0.70 3.66
C GLU A 561 12.75 -0.58 4.42
N LEU A 562 13.05 -1.75 3.84
CA LEU A 562 13.15 -3.00 4.60
C LEU A 562 14.59 -3.18 5.10
N ARG A 563 14.84 -2.81 6.35
CA ARG A 563 16.17 -2.90 6.94
C ARG A 563 16.46 -4.33 7.41
N LEU A 564 17.36 -5.02 6.71
CA LEU A 564 17.87 -6.33 7.16
C LEU A 564 18.74 -6.19 8.41
N LEU A 565 18.57 -7.11 9.35
CA LEU A 565 19.39 -7.19 10.57
C LEU A 565 20.84 -7.56 10.23
N LYS A 566 21.80 -6.82 10.78
CA LYS A 566 23.24 -7.05 10.55
C LYS A 566 23.93 -7.45 11.85
N PRO A 567 24.90 -8.38 11.81
CA PRO A 567 25.67 -8.71 13.01
C PRO A 567 26.32 -7.48 13.65
N GLY A 568 26.03 -7.27 14.93
CA GLY A 568 26.45 -6.09 15.68
C GLY A 568 25.36 -5.04 15.90
N ASP A 569 24.22 -5.11 15.19
CA ASP A 569 23.04 -4.32 15.54
C ASP A 569 22.56 -4.66 16.96
N GLU A 570 22.03 -3.68 17.67
CA GLU A 570 21.40 -3.85 18.97
C GLU A 570 19.88 -3.85 18.80
N ILE A 571 19.20 -4.88 19.31
CA ILE A 571 17.73 -4.96 19.36
C ILE A 571 17.33 -4.83 20.83
N THR A 572 16.58 -3.78 21.17
CA THR A 572 15.90 -3.67 22.45
C THR A 572 14.44 -4.07 22.27
N THR A 573 14.00 -5.10 22.99
CA THR A 573 12.61 -5.57 22.96
C THR A 573 11.69 -4.56 23.62
N VAL A 574 10.55 -4.25 22.99
CA VAL A 574 9.52 -3.38 23.56
C VAL A 574 8.35 -4.23 24.05
N TRP A 575 7.87 -3.92 25.24
CA TRP A 575 6.72 -4.54 25.88
C TRP A 575 5.70 -3.46 26.21
N TYR A 576 4.44 -3.84 26.42
CA TYR A 576 3.39 -2.90 26.80
C TYR A 576 2.92 -3.21 28.22
N LEU A 577 3.05 -2.23 29.12
CA LEU A 577 2.77 -2.36 30.55
C LEU A 577 1.55 -1.54 30.94
N SER A 578 0.66 -2.10 31.76
CA SER A 578 -0.43 -1.36 32.42
C SER A 578 -0.57 -1.81 33.89
N ASP A 579 -1.26 -1.02 34.70
CA ASP A 579 -1.60 -1.39 36.07
C ASP A 579 -2.73 -2.43 36.04
N TRP A 580 -2.59 -3.51 36.79
CA TRP A 580 -3.62 -4.56 36.82
C TRP A 580 -4.92 -4.09 37.49
N SER A 581 -4.81 -3.29 38.55
CA SER A 581 -5.96 -2.88 39.37
C SER A 581 -6.61 -1.56 38.94
N GLU A 582 -5.98 -0.81 38.03
CA GLU A 582 -6.47 0.47 37.50
C GLU A 582 -6.77 0.33 36.01
N ASP A 583 -7.80 1.03 35.53
CA ASP A 583 -8.14 1.08 34.10
C ASP A 583 -7.24 2.13 33.43
N SER A 584 -5.95 1.80 33.29
CA SER A 584 -4.92 2.65 32.69
C SER A 584 -4.49 2.16 31.31
N ASP A 585 -4.15 3.12 30.43
CA ASP A 585 -3.62 2.82 29.10
C ASP A 585 -2.28 2.10 29.20
N PHE A 586 -2.00 1.22 28.24
CA PHE A 586 -0.69 0.56 28.16
C PHE A 586 0.39 1.53 27.70
N GLU A 587 1.53 1.52 28.40
CA GLU A 587 2.72 2.28 28.05
C GLU A 587 3.84 1.37 27.54
N ALA A 588 4.55 1.81 26.51
CA ALA A 588 5.72 1.11 26.00
C ALA A 588 6.84 1.07 27.03
N TYR A 589 7.42 -0.11 27.23
CA TYR A 589 8.47 -0.42 28.18
C TYR A 589 9.62 -1.13 27.46
N GLU A 590 10.79 -0.49 27.45
CA GLU A 590 12.04 -1.10 26.99
C GLU A 590 12.49 -2.17 27.99
N ALA A 591 12.52 -3.43 27.57
CA ALA A 591 12.84 -4.56 28.45
C ALA A 591 14.31 -5.00 28.34
N GLU A 592 14.65 -5.86 27.38
CA GLU A 592 15.99 -6.43 27.22
C GLU A 592 16.64 -5.98 25.91
N THR A 593 17.96 -5.79 25.93
CA THR A 593 18.75 -5.52 24.72
C THR A 593 19.64 -6.71 24.38
N LEU A 594 19.55 -7.18 23.15
CA LEU A 594 20.38 -8.23 22.58
C LEU A 594 21.21 -7.71 21.39
N THR A 595 22.35 -8.34 21.13
CA THR A 595 23.18 -8.02 19.98
C THR A 595 22.98 -9.04 18.88
N VAL A 596 22.58 -8.58 17.70
CA VAL A 596 22.38 -9.41 16.51
C VAL A 596 23.67 -10.14 16.15
N THR A 597 23.54 -11.43 15.84
CA THR A 597 24.61 -12.29 15.34
C THR A 597 24.20 -12.92 14.01
N ALA A 598 25.13 -13.59 13.34
CA ALA A 598 24.82 -14.34 12.13
C ALA A 598 23.88 -15.54 12.35
N ASN A 599 23.56 -15.90 13.60
CA ASN A 599 22.62 -16.98 13.93
C ASN A 599 21.39 -16.44 14.66
N THR A 600 21.20 -15.13 14.73
CA THR A 600 20.03 -14.57 15.42
C THR A 600 18.76 -15.03 14.73
N ALA A 601 17.84 -15.57 15.51
CA ALA A 601 16.64 -16.20 14.99
C ALA A 601 15.42 -15.92 15.88
N PHE A 602 14.26 -15.92 15.24
CA PHE A 602 12.97 -15.94 15.91
C PHE A 602 12.51 -17.38 16.10
N TYR A 603 11.91 -17.70 17.25
CA TYR A 603 11.26 -18.98 17.50
C TYR A 603 10.33 -18.91 18.72
N GLU A 604 9.36 -19.83 18.79
CA GLU A 604 8.59 -20.07 20.01
C GLU A 604 9.48 -20.67 21.10
N GLN A 605 9.39 -20.14 22.32
CA GLN A 605 9.99 -20.74 23.51
C GLN A 605 8.98 -20.91 24.64
N SER A 606 9.28 -21.79 25.59
CA SER A 606 8.47 -21.97 26.80
C SER A 606 8.35 -20.67 27.59
N LEU A 607 7.14 -20.36 28.00
CA LEU A 607 6.86 -19.26 28.91
C LEU A 607 7.49 -19.55 30.29
N PRO A 608 8.06 -18.53 30.97
CA PRO A 608 8.51 -18.65 32.34
C PRO A 608 7.42 -19.09 33.33
N ASP A 609 7.83 -19.60 34.48
CA ASP A 609 6.91 -19.86 35.58
C ASP A 609 6.19 -18.56 35.98
N GLY A 610 4.86 -18.58 36.03
CA GLY A 610 4.09 -17.37 36.26
C GLY A 610 2.59 -17.52 36.04
N SER A 611 1.88 -16.42 36.30
CA SER A 611 0.46 -16.28 36.03
C SER A 611 0.25 -15.51 34.73
N TYR A 612 -0.53 -16.05 33.82
CA TYR A 612 -0.88 -15.45 32.55
C TYR A 612 -2.38 -15.27 32.46
N LEU A 613 -2.80 -14.27 31.70
CA LEU A 613 -4.19 -14.01 31.39
C LEU A 613 -4.36 -13.99 29.88
N MET A 614 -5.36 -14.69 29.38
CA MET A 614 -5.78 -14.59 28.00
C MET A 614 -7.22 -14.08 27.94
N ILE A 615 -7.50 -13.19 26.98
CA ILE A 615 -8.84 -12.66 26.74
C ILE A 615 -9.15 -12.87 25.26
N PHE A 616 -10.29 -13.52 24.95
CA PHE A 616 -10.76 -13.59 23.58
C PHE A 616 -11.24 -12.21 23.14
N GLU A 617 -10.75 -11.76 21.99
CA GLU A 617 -11.12 -10.50 21.35
C GLU A 617 -12.01 -10.78 20.15
N MET A 618 -13.22 -10.23 20.19
CA MET A 618 -14.20 -10.31 19.11
C MET A 618 -14.25 -8.96 18.41
N ARG A 619 -14.22 -8.94 17.06
CA ARG A 619 -14.33 -7.72 16.26
C ARG A 619 -15.50 -7.83 15.27
N ASP A 620 -16.23 -6.73 15.04
CA ASP A 620 -17.25 -6.63 13.99
C ASP A 620 -16.78 -5.82 12.78
N SER A 621 -17.57 -5.80 11.71
CA SER A 621 -17.20 -5.13 10.44
C SER A 621 -17.18 -3.60 10.52
N GLN A 622 -17.61 -3.02 11.65
CA GLN A 622 -17.56 -1.59 11.95
C GLN A 622 -16.36 -1.23 12.86
N GLY A 623 -15.49 -2.20 13.16
CA GLY A 623 -14.34 -2.00 14.04
C GLY A 623 -14.68 -1.99 15.54
N ASN A 624 -15.91 -2.30 15.93
CA ASN A 624 -16.23 -2.44 17.35
C ASN A 624 -15.60 -3.72 17.89
N SER A 625 -15.21 -3.67 19.17
CA SER A 625 -14.65 -4.83 19.86
C SER A 625 -15.51 -5.23 21.06
N ALA A 626 -15.53 -6.52 21.36
CA ALA A 626 -16.05 -7.09 22.60
C ALA A 626 -15.04 -8.11 23.14
N TYR A 627 -15.05 -8.31 24.45
CA TYR A 627 -14.08 -9.17 25.13
C TYR A 627 -14.78 -10.27 25.93
N SER A 628 -14.19 -11.46 26.00
CA SER A 628 -14.66 -12.49 26.94
C SER A 628 -14.30 -12.16 28.39
N GLN A 629 -14.81 -12.98 29.31
CA GLN A 629 -14.14 -13.17 30.61
C GLN A 629 -12.68 -13.60 30.42
N GLY A 630 -11.85 -13.38 31.43
CA GLY A 630 -10.44 -13.76 31.40
C GLY A 630 -10.19 -15.25 31.63
N VAL A 631 -9.25 -15.83 30.87
CA VAL A 631 -8.70 -17.17 31.11
C VAL A 631 -7.36 -17.04 31.81
N GLY A 632 -7.28 -17.54 33.05
CA GLY A 632 -6.04 -17.58 33.80
C GLY A 632 -5.25 -18.84 33.55
N PHE A 633 -3.97 -18.73 33.25
CA PHE A 633 -3.04 -19.85 33.19
C PHE A 633 -1.95 -19.69 34.25
N THR A 634 -1.71 -20.73 35.04
CA THR A 634 -0.53 -20.83 35.90
C THR A 634 0.45 -21.83 35.28
N VAL A 635 1.63 -21.36 34.92
CA VAL A 635 2.73 -22.16 34.36
C VAL A 635 3.72 -22.48 35.50
N ASP A 636 3.99 -23.76 35.72
CA ASP A 636 5.01 -24.29 36.65
C ASP A 636 5.81 -25.39 35.92
N GLY A 637 6.89 -25.00 35.25
CA GLY A 637 7.63 -25.85 34.33
C GLY A 637 6.79 -26.27 33.12
N GLU A 638 6.55 -27.58 32.98
CA GLU A 638 5.70 -28.14 31.91
C GLU A 638 4.22 -28.27 32.34
N ASP A 639 3.91 -28.04 33.63
CA ASP A 639 2.56 -28.15 34.16
C ASP A 639 1.81 -26.82 33.99
N ILE A 640 0.68 -26.85 33.28
CA ILE A 640 -0.20 -25.69 33.08
C ILE A 640 -1.54 -25.95 33.79
N THR A 641 -1.95 -25.00 34.64
CA THR A 641 -3.27 -25.02 35.28
C THR A 641 -4.13 -23.88 34.79
N THR A 642 -5.33 -24.19 34.29
CA THR A 642 -6.26 -23.19 33.74
C THR A 642 -7.36 -22.84 34.73
N SER A 643 -7.75 -21.57 34.77
CA SER A 643 -8.90 -21.06 35.51
C SER A 643 -9.66 -20.00 34.67
N VAL A 644 -10.90 -19.70 35.04
CA VAL A 644 -11.70 -18.64 34.41
C VAL A 644 -12.01 -17.59 35.48
N TYR A 645 -11.74 -16.33 35.19
CA TYR A 645 -12.05 -15.20 36.05
C TYR A 645 -13.50 -14.77 35.82
N GLU A 646 -14.27 -14.59 36.90
CA GLU A 646 -15.68 -14.16 36.84
C GLU A 646 -15.87 -12.66 36.74
#